data_AF-A0A833VII4-F1
#
_entry.id   AF-A0A833VII4-F1
#
_cell.length_a   1.000
_cell.length_b   1.000
_cell.length_c   1.000
_cell.angle_alpha   90.00
_cell.angle_beta   90.00
_cell.angle_gamma   90.00
#
_symmetry.space_group_name_H-M   'P 1'
#
loop_
_entity.id
_entity.type
_entity.pdbx_description
1 polymer ?
#
loop_
_entity_poly.entity_id
_entity_poly.type
_entity_poly.pdbx_seq_one_letter_code
_entity_poly.pdbx_strand_id
1 'polypeptide(L)'
;MFSEFNLIAKLNWLISVLEDDEVHMVAKLLDDLMAYCASGISHLELLAVTVEQHRKIETKMNERQETEWNEAQKISIGEDLIAVAKKQLEFLAAVHHRRWLYNSPAVERAVYRYKAFWLPLLAKHTENGEMEGPLVVPLDCEWIWHCHRLNPVQYKLDCEKVYGRILDCKNVTSSVQLESKKQAEEVWARFHPDEPFELDYNKISSEKVTDVNAGAAGDITYDLVAAVQRQSSFYYQVSRPSVQDSCFLAEALRRYKGFLYLIKNNQQIKLNKWVCVPTYDIDIMWHSHQLCPVSYYNDMIALVGTVVQHDDTDSDRSIGKRLHDGFTETTKQFEETFGLRYWRAGAMNRGSEPIPLTTVPVAFNQVVNCKAALKSGAEFLPLPVVRVVQVFLEIVDVKNAPMNESETLYVYFTKNQPDMHFSGDGGTLSILSLTGEKEVAGFECEPAGDIALTLIAKSNSNPKSVVLGTTTISLDELTGKKSNLLIEKWFKLKSDSTVPVSDPIYLRVAASSTVPKQTPLVLHMVRMEEKLFSSPFGNNQNVKCWTSFVDDCGKEIARVQMRSSYIIQEKKVVRKIELVGATASLKNPIVLAIGSDNKWLLNGGYNFCGAFEFKATQDGTCLCELKGDHVIRMYLGKKLEYEEKCCRGHNEDSAFVTAVQFSNENPYGKAIALLDMKSKLIEVNKEWFVLPWITLSFILMDMLGREINTHASKNTKDMHTSSNIADGARCFHGDMRTGSNIADGARWVHVFAGAGAICYGDCYFKS
;
A
#
# COMPACT_ATOMS: atom_id res chain seq x y z
N MET A 1 -9.97 34.40 51.54
CA MET A 1 -11.40 34.73 51.55
C MET A 1 -11.99 34.55 50.14
N PHE A 2 -11.97 33.32 49.64
CA PHE A 2 -12.81 32.89 48.50
C PHE A 2 -13.51 31.64 49.03
N SER A 3 -14.79 31.71 49.34
CA SER A 3 -15.55 30.52 49.74
C SER A 3 -15.73 29.63 48.51
N GLU A 4 -15.65 28.30 48.69
CA GLU A 4 -15.83 27.31 47.62
C GLU A 4 -17.15 27.51 46.84
N PHE A 5 -18.21 27.94 47.54
CA PHE A 5 -19.49 28.34 46.95
C PHE A 5 -19.37 29.42 45.87
N ASN A 6 -18.41 30.35 46.01
CA ASN A 6 -18.20 31.46 45.09
C ASN A 6 -17.41 31.02 43.83
N LEU A 7 -16.58 29.97 43.95
CA LEU A 7 -15.87 29.38 42.81
C LEU A 7 -16.81 28.52 41.95
N ILE A 8 -17.65 27.70 42.60
CA ILE A 8 -18.68 26.87 41.93
C ILE A 8 -19.69 27.74 41.18
N ALA A 9 -20.17 28.82 41.80
CA ALA A 9 -21.09 29.77 41.15
C ALA A 9 -20.43 30.47 39.94
N LYS A 10 -19.14 30.83 40.05
CA LYS A 10 -18.38 31.42 38.96
C LYS A 10 -18.10 30.45 37.82
N LEU A 11 -17.76 29.18 38.10
CA LEU A 11 -17.58 28.15 37.08
C LEU A 11 -18.88 27.87 36.32
N ASN A 12 -20.00 27.73 37.05
CA ASN A 12 -21.32 27.57 36.44
C ASN A 12 -21.71 28.80 35.59
N TRP A 13 -21.45 30.01 36.09
CA TRP A 13 -21.71 31.24 35.36
C TRP A 13 -20.85 31.34 34.10
N LEU A 14 -19.53 31.09 34.22
CA LEU A 14 -18.61 31.09 33.09
C LEU A 14 -19.14 30.17 31.99
N ILE A 15 -19.44 28.91 32.32
CA ILE A 15 -19.95 27.90 31.37
C ILE A 15 -21.31 28.26 30.77
N SER A 16 -22.15 28.99 31.51
CA SER A 16 -23.44 29.49 31.01
C SER A 16 -23.33 30.68 30.05
N VAL A 17 -22.18 31.38 30.07
CA VAL A 17 -21.90 32.57 29.27
C VAL A 17 -20.84 32.31 28.18
N LEU A 18 -20.19 31.12 28.19
CA LEU A 18 -19.22 30.74 27.17
C LEU A 18 -19.84 30.77 25.77
N GLU A 19 -19.28 31.65 24.94
CA GLU A 19 -19.42 31.59 23.49
C GLU A 19 -18.61 30.40 22.94
N ASP A 20 -19.00 29.88 21.76
CA ASP A 20 -18.46 28.63 21.23
C ASP A 20 -16.93 28.61 21.08
N ASP A 21 -16.30 29.79 20.94
CA ASP A 21 -14.85 29.92 20.73
C ASP A 21 -14.01 29.78 22.01
N GLU A 22 -14.62 29.86 23.20
CA GLU A 22 -13.90 29.82 24.49
C GLU A 22 -13.87 28.42 25.14
N VAL A 23 -14.57 27.44 24.54
CA VAL A 23 -14.77 26.09 25.11
C VAL A 23 -13.44 25.35 25.37
N HIS A 24 -12.46 25.48 24.49
CA HIS A 24 -11.14 24.83 24.64
C HIS A 24 -10.29 25.46 25.75
N MET A 25 -10.38 26.77 25.96
CA MET A 25 -9.68 27.45 27.06
C MET A 25 -10.24 27.01 28.41
N VAL A 26 -11.56 26.84 28.51
CA VAL A 26 -12.19 26.39 29.76
C VAL A 26 -11.97 24.91 30.01
N ALA A 27 -11.95 24.06 28.98
CA ALA A 27 -11.55 22.66 29.11
C ALA A 27 -10.16 22.56 29.76
N LYS A 28 -9.18 23.28 29.22
CA LYS A 28 -7.82 23.34 29.77
C LYS A 28 -7.76 23.88 31.20
N LEU A 29 -8.54 24.93 31.50
CA LEU A 29 -8.63 25.48 32.85
C LEU A 29 -9.19 24.44 33.83
N LEU A 30 -10.19 23.66 33.42
CA LEU A 30 -10.76 22.58 34.24
C LEU A 30 -9.76 21.44 34.43
N ASP A 31 -8.97 21.08 33.42
CA ASP A 31 -7.90 20.09 33.54
C ASP A 31 -6.86 20.52 34.59
N ASP A 32 -6.40 21.77 34.52
CA ASP A 32 -5.47 22.35 35.50
C ASP A 32 -6.09 22.35 36.92
N LEU A 33 -7.40 22.64 37.02
CA LEU A 33 -8.14 22.64 38.29
C LEU A 33 -8.32 21.22 38.85
N MET A 34 -8.58 20.23 38.00
CA MET A 34 -8.69 18.82 38.38
C MET A 34 -7.35 18.29 38.87
N ALA A 35 -6.25 18.60 38.17
CA ALA A 35 -4.90 18.26 38.59
C ALA A 35 -4.55 18.90 39.95
N TYR A 36 -4.94 20.16 40.17
CA TYR A 36 -4.78 20.84 41.45
C TYR A 36 -5.59 20.17 42.57
N CYS A 37 -6.87 19.86 42.33
CA CYS A 37 -7.74 19.21 43.31
C CYS A 37 -7.28 17.79 43.68
N ALA A 38 -6.63 17.08 42.77
CA ALA A 38 -6.07 15.75 43.02
C ALA A 38 -4.88 15.76 44.01
N SER A 39 -4.20 16.91 44.19
CA SER A 39 -2.96 17.05 44.97
C SER A 39 -3.13 17.37 46.48
N GLY A 40 -4.35 17.45 47.04
CA GLY A 40 -4.54 17.77 48.47
C GLY A 40 -5.97 17.69 49.04
N ILE A 41 -6.08 17.39 50.35
CA ILE A 41 -7.24 16.87 51.10
C ILE A 41 -8.44 17.84 51.24
N SER A 42 -9.66 17.26 51.13
CA SER A 42 -11.02 17.76 51.47
C SER A 42 -11.87 18.48 50.39
N HIS A 43 -11.50 18.40 49.12
CA HIS A 43 -12.26 19.03 48.02
C HIS A 43 -13.20 18.08 47.26
N LEU A 44 -13.82 17.09 47.91
CA LEU A 44 -14.71 16.11 47.23
C LEU A 44 -15.89 16.76 46.50
N GLU A 45 -16.50 17.81 47.07
CA GLU A 45 -17.59 18.55 46.43
C GLU A 45 -17.10 19.39 45.24
N LEU A 46 -15.95 20.05 45.38
CA LEU A 46 -15.34 20.82 44.29
C LEU A 46 -14.88 19.90 43.15
N LEU A 47 -14.31 18.74 43.46
CA LEU A 47 -13.93 17.72 42.49
C LEU A 47 -15.16 17.19 41.75
N ALA A 48 -16.23 16.81 42.47
CA ALA A 48 -17.48 16.35 41.85
C ALA A 48 -18.10 17.42 40.94
N VAL A 49 -18.09 18.69 41.34
CA VAL A 49 -18.56 19.80 40.49
C VAL A 49 -17.66 19.96 39.27
N THR A 50 -16.34 19.91 39.44
CA THR A 50 -15.37 20.09 38.34
C THR A 50 -15.49 18.97 37.32
N VAL A 51 -15.66 17.72 37.77
CA VAL A 51 -15.93 16.55 36.92
C VAL A 51 -17.24 16.71 36.15
N GLU A 52 -18.32 17.14 36.80
CA GLU A 52 -19.60 17.36 36.09
C GLU A 52 -19.53 18.52 35.10
N GLN A 53 -18.77 19.58 35.41
CA GLN A 53 -18.53 20.66 34.45
C GLN A 53 -17.69 20.20 33.26
N HIS A 54 -16.64 19.43 33.51
CA HIS A 54 -15.81 18.85 32.46
C HIS A 54 -16.66 17.99 31.52
N ARG A 55 -17.55 17.16 32.07
CA ARG A 55 -18.50 16.33 31.30
C ARG A 55 -19.43 17.18 30.42
N LYS A 56 -19.93 18.31 30.93
CA LYS A 56 -20.77 19.24 30.15
C LYS A 56 -20.01 19.90 29.02
N ILE A 57 -18.77 20.33 29.26
CA ILE A 57 -17.90 20.92 28.23
C ILE A 57 -17.58 19.91 27.15
N GLU A 58 -17.22 18.68 27.52
CA GLU A 58 -16.94 17.60 26.58
C GLU A 58 -18.17 17.27 25.72
N THR A 59 -19.36 17.28 26.32
CA THR A 59 -20.63 17.07 25.59
C THR A 59 -20.85 18.19 24.57
N LYS A 60 -20.72 19.46 24.97
CA LYS A 60 -20.81 20.61 24.06
C LYS A 60 -19.75 20.54 22.94
N MET A 61 -18.53 20.13 23.26
CA MET A 61 -17.46 19.99 22.27
C MET A 61 -17.79 18.90 21.25
N ASN A 62 -18.28 17.74 21.67
CA ASN A 62 -18.69 16.66 20.77
C ASN A 62 -19.88 17.10 19.88
N GLU A 63 -20.88 17.78 20.44
CA GLU A 63 -22.02 18.33 19.69
C GLU A 63 -21.56 19.36 18.64
N ARG A 64 -20.60 20.22 18.99
CA ARG A 64 -19.97 21.15 18.05
C ARG A 64 -19.27 20.38 16.93
N GLN A 65 -18.39 19.43 17.28
CA GLN A 65 -17.63 18.64 16.30
C GLN A 65 -18.54 17.90 15.31
N GLU A 66 -19.64 17.32 15.79
CA GLU A 66 -20.66 16.68 14.96
C GLU A 66 -21.38 17.70 14.05
N THR A 67 -21.69 18.88 14.59
CA THR A 67 -22.31 19.98 13.81
C THR A 67 -21.38 20.45 12.69
N GLU A 68 -20.12 20.73 13.00
CA GLU A 68 -19.09 21.15 12.04
C GLU A 68 -18.90 20.09 10.94
N TRP A 69 -18.85 18.80 11.32
CA TRP A 69 -18.77 17.70 10.36
C TRP A 69 -19.99 17.67 9.43
N ASN A 70 -21.20 17.83 9.98
CA ASN A 70 -22.43 17.88 9.20
C ASN A 70 -22.49 19.10 8.27
N GLU A 71 -22.03 20.27 8.70
CA GLU A 71 -21.89 21.46 7.84
C GLU A 71 -20.90 21.21 6.70
N ALA A 72 -19.75 20.58 6.98
CA ALA A 72 -18.81 20.19 5.93
C ALA A 72 -19.46 19.26 4.90
N GLN A 73 -20.31 18.31 5.32
CA GLN A 73 -20.98 17.41 4.39
C GLN A 73 -21.98 18.11 3.45
N LYS A 74 -22.48 19.29 3.82
CA LYS A 74 -23.37 20.12 2.99
C LYS A 74 -22.66 20.84 1.84
N ILE A 75 -21.32 20.82 1.80
CA ILE A 75 -20.57 21.37 0.67
C ILE A 75 -21.05 20.68 -0.62
N SER A 76 -21.57 21.49 -1.54
CA SER A 76 -22.00 21.06 -2.87
C SER A 76 -20.78 20.97 -3.78
N ILE A 77 -20.71 19.87 -4.55
CA ILE A 77 -19.70 19.65 -5.57
C ILE A 77 -20.46 19.35 -6.87
N GLY A 78 -20.13 20.04 -7.94
CA GLY A 78 -20.87 19.99 -9.20
C GLY A 78 -20.76 18.66 -9.97
N GLU A 79 -19.80 17.81 -9.60
CA GLU A 79 -19.45 16.58 -10.31
C GLU A 79 -19.53 15.33 -9.41
N ASP A 80 -19.79 14.17 -10.02
CA ASP A 80 -19.66 12.87 -9.34
C ASP A 80 -18.18 12.48 -9.22
N LEU A 81 -17.54 12.97 -8.16
CA LEU A 81 -16.10 12.73 -7.93
C LEU A 81 -15.75 11.26 -7.75
N ILE A 82 -16.67 10.39 -7.31
CA ILE A 82 -16.37 8.96 -7.17
C ILE A 82 -16.24 8.33 -8.56
N ALA A 83 -17.15 8.67 -9.48
CA ALA A 83 -17.06 8.24 -10.87
C ALA A 83 -15.81 8.80 -11.55
N VAL A 84 -15.49 10.08 -11.34
CA VAL A 84 -14.27 10.70 -11.88
C VAL A 84 -13.00 10.05 -11.31
N ALA A 85 -12.95 9.75 -10.02
CA ALA A 85 -11.80 9.10 -9.38
C ALA A 85 -11.54 7.69 -9.92
N LYS A 86 -12.59 6.89 -10.16
CA LYS A 86 -12.44 5.56 -10.78
C LYS A 86 -11.83 5.67 -12.19
N LYS A 87 -12.36 6.58 -13.00
CA LYS A 87 -11.84 6.86 -14.34
C LYS A 87 -10.39 7.37 -14.29
N GLN A 88 -10.07 8.23 -13.34
CA GLN A 88 -8.72 8.73 -13.11
C GLN A 88 -7.76 7.59 -12.73
N LEU A 89 -8.15 6.68 -11.86
CA LEU A 89 -7.32 5.53 -11.45
C LEU A 89 -7.03 4.60 -12.64
N GLU A 90 -8.02 4.32 -13.48
CA GLU A 90 -7.85 3.55 -14.73
C GLU A 90 -6.89 4.25 -15.70
N PHE A 91 -7.07 5.56 -15.88
CA PHE A 91 -6.19 6.38 -16.71
C PHE A 91 -4.75 6.39 -16.20
N LEU A 92 -4.54 6.64 -14.90
CA LEU A 92 -3.22 6.63 -14.28
C LEU A 92 -2.56 5.25 -14.38
N ALA A 93 -3.32 4.16 -14.25
CA ALA A 93 -2.82 2.81 -14.48
C ALA A 93 -2.31 2.65 -15.92
N ALA A 94 -3.08 3.12 -16.90
CA ALA A 94 -2.70 3.08 -18.31
C ALA A 94 -1.42 3.88 -18.61
N VAL A 95 -1.26 5.08 -18.01
CA VAL A 95 -0.02 5.86 -18.11
C VAL A 95 1.13 5.13 -17.44
N HIS A 96 0.92 4.57 -16.25
CA HIS A 96 1.96 3.85 -15.49
C HIS A 96 2.48 2.61 -16.22
N HIS A 97 1.61 1.90 -16.94
CA HIS A 97 2.01 0.78 -17.79
C HIS A 97 2.88 1.21 -18.99
N ARG A 98 2.96 2.51 -19.27
CA ARG A 98 3.71 3.13 -20.37
C ARG A 98 4.71 4.15 -19.82
N ARG A 99 5.63 3.71 -18.96
CA ARG A 99 6.60 4.59 -18.25
C ARG A 99 7.48 5.44 -19.17
N TRP A 100 7.55 5.18 -20.48
CA TRP A 100 8.16 6.13 -21.41
C TRP A 100 7.48 7.51 -21.36
N LEU A 101 6.20 7.60 -20.98
CA LEU A 101 5.48 8.86 -20.75
C LEU A 101 5.92 9.62 -19.49
N TYR A 102 6.89 9.10 -18.71
CA TYR A 102 7.47 9.83 -17.59
C TYR A 102 8.74 10.58 -17.95
N ASN A 103 9.44 10.22 -19.03
CA ASN A 103 10.77 10.78 -19.32
C ASN A 103 10.93 11.21 -20.78
N SER A 104 11.84 12.15 -21.02
CA SER A 104 12.26 12.54 -22.37
C SER A 104 12.90 11.36 -23.12
N PRO A 105 12.78 11.29 -24.46
CA PRO A 105 12.21 12.29 -25.37
C PRO A 105 10.68 12.20 -25.55
N ALA A 106 10.02 11.15 -25.04
CA ALA A 106 8.60 10.91 -25.27
C ALA A 106 7.70 12.00 -24.67
N VAL A 107 8.05 12.51 -23.48
CA VAL A 107 7.30 13.61 -22.83
C VAL A 107 7.38 14.89 -23.65
N GLU A 108 8.53 15.23 -24.21
CA GLU A 108 8.69 16.43 -25.05
C GLU A 108 7.82 16.34 -26.31
N ARG A 109 7.76 15.18 -26.96
CA ARG A 109 6.87 14.95 -28.10
C ARG A 109 5.39 15.04 -27.71
N ALA A 110 5.01 14.51 -26.55
CA ALA A 110 3.65 14.60 -26.02
C ALA A 110 3.26 16.05 -25.70
N VAL A 111 4.17 16.84 -25.11
CA VAL A 111 3.96 18.26 -24.83
C VAL A 111 3.75 19.03 -26.13
N TYR A 112 4.56 18.77 -27.15
CA TYR A 112 4.37 19.36 -28.47
C TYR A 112 2.99 19.02 -29.05
N ARG A 113 2.58 17.74 -29.04
CA ARG A 113 1.25 17.35 -29.57
C ARG A 113 0.10 17.98 -28.81
N TYR A 114 0.23 18.01 -27.49
CA TYR A 114 -0.74 18.64 -26.61
C TYR A 114 -0.96 20.12 -26.96
N LYS A 115 0.14 20.87 -27.13
CA LYS A 115 0.11 22.30 -27.48
C LYS A 115 -0.36 22.54 -28.91
N ALA A 116 0.19 21.82 -29.89
CA ALA A 116 0.00 22.09 -31.31
C ALA A 116 -1.32 21.53 -31.87
N PHE A 117 -1.81 20.41 -31.36
CA PHE A 117 -2.96 19.69 -31.93
C PHE A 117 -4.12 19.59 -30.96
N TRP A 118 -3.88 19.07 -29.75
CA TRP A 118 -4.98 18.77 -28.82
C TRP A 118 -5.69 20.02 -28.28
N LEU A 119 -4.95 20.99 -27.73
CA LEU A 119 -5.56 22.19 -27.15
C LEU A 119 -6.36 23.03 -28.16
N PRO A 120 -5.87 23.31 -29.38
CA PRO A 120 -6.66 23.99 -30.41
C PRO A 120 -7.92 23.21 -30.80
N LEU A 121 -7.83 21.87 -30.90
CA LEU A 121 -8.98 21.02 -31.21
C LEU A 121 -10.02 21.05 -30.07
N LEU A 122 -9.57 20.98 -28.82
CA LEU A 122 -10.42 21.10 -27.64
C LEU A 122 -11.11 22.47 -27.56
N ALA A 123 -10.38 23.55 -27.86
CA ALA A 123 -10.96 24.89 -27.95
C ALA A 123 -12.08 24.93 -29.00
N LYS A 124 -11.83 24.44 -30.21
CA LYS A 124 -12.85 24.39 -31.27
C LYS A 124 -14.07 23.53 -30.88
N HIS A 125 -13.86 22.42 -30.18
CA HIS A 125 -14.95 21.55 -29.72
C HIS A 125 -15.84 22.24 -28.68
N THR A 126 -15.22 22.90 -27.69
CA THR A 126 -15.93 23.61 -26.61
C THR A 126 -16.67 24.86 -27.09
N GLU A 127 -16.25 25.47 -28.20
CA GLU A 127 -16.92 26.61 -28.84
C GLU A 127 -18.21 26.23 -29.56
N ASN A 128 -18.20 25.11 -30.29
CA ASN A 128 -19.22 24.84 -31.31
C ASN A 128 -20.41 24.01 -30.82
N GLY A 129 -20.38 23.41 -29.62
CA GLY A 129 -21.52 22.72 -28.99
C GLY A 129 -22.17 21.54 -29.76
N GLU A 130 -21.78 21.30 -31.01
CA GLU A 130 -22.49 20.51 -32.01
C GLU A 130 -21.53 19.61 -32.82
N MET A 131 -20.57 18.94 -32.17
CA MET A 131 -19.95 17.76 -32.81
C MET A 131 -20.75 16.52 -32.41
N GLU A 132 -21.12 15.68 -33.40
CA GLU A 132 -21.79 14.39 -33.15
C GLU A 132 -20.85 13.47 -32.34
N GLY A 133 -21.08 13.39 -31.03
CA GLY A 133 -20.40 12.46 -30.12
C GLY A 133 -19.23 13.07 -29.32
N PRO A 134 -18.66 12.28 -28.38
CA PRO A 134 -17.58 12.74 -27.52
C PRO A 134 -16.25 12.84 -28.28
N LEU A 135 -15.50 13.91 -28.02
CA LEU A 135 -14.13 14.04 -28.52
C LEU A 135 -13.22 13.10 -27.73
N VAL A 136 -12.38 12.33 -28.42
CA VAL A 136 -11.48 11.37 -27.78
C VAL A 136 -10.06 11.92 -27.75
N VAL A 137 -9.45 11.91 -26.57
CA VAL A 137 -8.08 12.38 -26.37
C VAL A 137 -7.06 11.24 -26.56
N PRO A 138 -5.99 11.43 -27.37
CA PRO A 138 -4.85 10.52 -27.39
C PRO A 138 -4.20 10.41 -26.00
N LEU A 139 -3.76 9.22 -25.61
CA LEU A 139 -3.28 8.95 -24.24
C LEU A 139 -2.16 9.88 -23.77
N ASP A 140 -1.22 10.22 -24.64
CA ASP A 140 -0.08 11.06 -24.31
C ASP A 140 -0.48 12.54 -24.16
N CYS A 141 -1.36 13.02 -25.04
CA CYS A 141 -1.96 14.35 -24.92
C CYS A 141 -2.82 14.43 -23.64
N GLU A 142 -3.55 13.37 -23.31
CA GLU A 142 -4.34 13.27 -22.08
C GLU A 142 -3.45 13.36 -20.84
N TRP A 143 -2.27 12.72 -20.86
CA TRP A 143 -1.30 12.80 -19.78
C TRP A 143 -0.77 14.20 -19.55
N ILE A 144 -0.39 14.92 -20.61
CA ILE A 144 0.03 16.31 -20.48
C ILE A 144 -1.14 17.19 -20.02
N TRP A 145 -2.34 16.95 -20.55
CA TRP A 145 -3.54 17.70 -20.15
C TRP A 145 -3.93 17.46 -18.70
N HIS A 146 -3.77 16.22 -18.20
CA HIS A 146 -3.96 15.85 -16.81
C HIS A 146 -3.01 16.67 -15.92
N CYS A 147 -1.70 16.61 -16.17
CA CYS A 147 -0.70 17.35 -15.41
C CYS A 147 -0.91 18.88 -15.44
N HIS A 148 -1.37 19.43 -16.57
CA HIS A 148 -1.67 20.85 -16.68
C HIS A 148 -2.85 21.25 -15.79
N ARG A 149 -3.94 20.46 -15.79
CA ARG A 149 -5.16 20.74 -15.01
C ARG A 149 -4.96 20.64 -13.49
N LEU A 150 -4.01 19.84 -13.03
CA LEU A 150 -3.65 19.75 -11.61
C LEU A 150 -3.02 21.05 -11.05
N ASN A 151 -2.66 22.00 -11.92
CA ASN A 151 -2.44 23.39 -11.52
C ASN A 151 -3.59 24.27 -12.04
N PRO A 152 -4.75 24.31 -11.34
CA PRO A 152 -5.97 24.92 -11.85
C PRO A 152 -5.85 26.42 -12.07
N VAL A 153 -5.00 27.10 -11.30
CA VAL A 153 -4.73 28.55 -11.46
C VAL A 153 -3.97 28.78 -12.77
N GLN A 154 -2.88 28.06 -12.98
CA GLN A 154 -2.07 28.20 -14.19
C GLN A 154 -2.83 27.74 -15.44
N TYR A 155 -3.57 26.63 -15.35
CA TYR A 155 -4.41 26.13 -16.44
C TYR A 155 -5.44 27.17 -16.90
N LYS A 156 -6.12 27.82 -15.94
CA LYS A 156 -7.05 28.92 -16.23
C LYS A 156 -6.34 30.07 -16.93
N LEU A 157 -5.21 30.54 -16.39
CA LEU A 157 -4.46 31.67 -16.96
C LEU A 157 -4.00 31.36 -18.39
N ASP A 158 -3.45 30.17 -18.63
CA ASP A 158 -2.98 29.75 -19.95
C ASP A 158 -4.14 29.61 -20.94
N CYS A 159 -5.26 29.01 -20.53
CA CYS A 159 -6.42 28.88 -21.41
C CYS A 159 -7.09 30.23 -21.71
N GLU A 160 -7.21 31.12 -20.73
CA GLU A 160 -7.76 32.47 -20.94
C GLU A 160 -6.85 33.32 -21.82
N LYS A 161 -5.53 33.24 -21.62
CA LYS A 161 -4.55 33.97 -22.43
C LYS A 161 -4.62 33.55 -23.90
N VAL A 162 -4.71 32.24 -24.17
CA VAL A 162 -4.61 31.69 -25.53
C VAL A 162 -5.97 31.58 -26.23
N TYR A 163 -7.03 31.23 -25.51
CA TYR A 163 -8.35 30.89 -26.05
C TYR A 163 -9.50 31.75 -25.49
N GLY A 164 -9.20 32.70 -24.60
CA GLY A 164 -10.19 33.64 -24.03
C GLY A 164 -11.14 33.05 -22.99
N ARG A 165 -10.98 31.77 -22.62
CA ARG A 165 -11.82 31.07 -21.62
C ARG A 165 -11.12 29.85 -21.05
N ILE A 166 -11.65 29.30 -19.96
CA ILE A 166 -11.26 27.98 -19.44
C ILE A 166 -11.78 26.89 -20.40
N LEU A 167 -10.90 25.99 -20.83
CA LEU A 167 -11.29 24.82 -21.62
C LEU A 167 -11.76 23.70 -20.68
N ASP A 168 -13.03 23.31 -20.82
CA ASP A 168 -13.65 22.29 -19.97
C ASP A 168 -13.43 20.86 -20.49
N CYS A 169 -13.75 19.86 -19.68
CA CYS A 169 -13.69 18.44 -20.07
C CYS A 169 -15.04 17.85 -20.51
N LYS A 170 -16.08 18.68 -20.66
CA LYS A 170 -17.41 18.24 -21.11
C LYS A 170 -17.35 17.58 -22.48
N ASN A 171 -18.00 16.42 -22.58
CA ASN A 171 -18.06 15.62 -23.81
C ASN A 171 -16.67 15.20 -24.34
N VAL A 172 -15.67 15.08 -23.45
CA VAL A 172 -14.35 14.52 -23.78
C VAL A 172 -14.23 13.15 -23.11
N THR A 173 -13.74 12.16 -23.85
CA THR A 173 -13.56 10.78 -23.36
C THR A 173 -12.10 10.34 -23.47
N SER A 174 -11.61 9.61 -22.46
CA SER A 174 -10.28 9.02 -22.48
C SER A 174 -10.19 7.91 -23.52
N SER A 175 -9.08 7.84 -24.25
CA SER A 175 -8.79 6.71 -25.15
C SER A 175 -8.67 5.37 -24.42
N VAL A 176 -8.49 5.36 -23.10
CA VAL A 176 -8.46 4.16 -22.25
C VAL A 176 -9.84 3.52 -22.10
N GLN A 177 -10.91 4.30 -22.23
CA GLN A 177 -12.29 3.86 -22.02
C GLN A 177 -12.97 3.33 -23.28
N LEU A 178 -12.30 3.39 -24.43
CA LEU A 178 -12.86 2.97 -25.70
C LEU A 178 -12.71 1.46 -25.91
N GLU A 179 -13.81 0.82 -26.29
CA GLU A 179 -13.78 -0.56 -26.79
C GLU A 179 -13.11 -0.67 -28.17
N SER A 180 -13.21 0.40 -28.99
CA SER A 180 -12.58 0.49 -30.31
C SER A 180 -12.02 1.88 -30.58
N LYS A 181 -10.76 1.95 -31.04
CA LYS A 181 -10.08 3.21 -31.35
C LYS A 181 -10.34 3.73 -32.76
N LYS A 182 -10.94 2.95 -33.66
CA LYS A 182 -11.08 3.29 -35.08
C LYS A 182 -11.80 4.62 -35.31
N GLN A 183 -12.91 4.85 -34.62
CA GLN A 183 -13.66 6.11 -34.75
C GLN A 183 -12.84 7.31 -34.26
N ALA A 184 -12.09 7.16 -33.15
CA ALA A 184 -11.22 8.20 -32.64
C ALA A 184 -10.07 8.51 -33.63
N GLU A 185 -9.49 7.48 -34.24
CA GLU A 185 -8.45 7.61 -35.28
C GLU A 185 -8.98 8.33 -36.53
N GLU A 186 -10.18 7.98 -37.00
CA GLU A 186 -10.84 8.62 -38.15
C GLU A 186 -11.14 10.10 -37.88
N VAL A 187 -11.67 10.42 -36.69
CA VAL A 187 -11.93 11.80 -36.28
C VAL A 187 -10.62 12.58 -36.18
N TRP A 188 -9.59 12.01 -35.55
CA TRP A 188 -8.28 12.65 -35.43
C TRP A 188 -7.65 12.92 -36.80
N ALA A 189 -7.64 11.93 -37.70
CA ALA A 189 -7.09 12.06 -39.05
C ALA A 189 -7.81 13.12 -39.89
N ARG A 190 -9.10 13.41 -39.61
CA ARG A 190 -9.83 14.49 -40.27
C ARG A 190 -9.30 15.88 -39.91
N PHE A 191 -8.81 16.08 -38.68
CA PHE A 191 -8.25 17.35 -38.22
C PHE A 191 -6.73 17.42 -38.39
N HIS A 192 -6.04 16.29 -38.28
CA HIS A 192 -4.59 16.18 -38.28
C HIS A 192 -4.14 14.97 -39.14
N PRO A 193 -4.27 15.03 -40.47
CA PRO A 193 -4.03 13.87 -41.36
C PRO A 193 -2.58 13.38 -41.36
N ASP A 194 -1.62 14.27 -41.14
CA ASP A 194 -0.19 13.96 -41.14
C ASP A 194 0.33 13.51 -39.76
N GLU A 195 -0.51 13.55 -38.73
CA GLU A 195 -0.15 13.21 -37.36
C GLU A 195 -0.95 11.98 -36.90
N PRO A 196 -0.31 10.84 -36.57
CA PRO A 196 -1.06 9.66 -36.15
C PRO A 196 -1.72 9.89 -34.78
N PHE A 197 -2.84 9.20 -34.51
CA PHE A 197 -3.53 9.27 -33.23
C PHE A 197 -2.69 8.63 -32.10
N GLU A 198 -2.13 7.44 -32.34
CA GLU A 198 -1.21 6.73 -31.43
C GLU A 198 0.23 6.81 -31.97
N LEU A 199 1.19 7.17 -31.10
CA LEU A 199 2.60 7.19 -31.50
C LEU A 199 3.26 5.82 -31.33
N ASP A 200 4.17 5.50 -32.25
CA ASP A 200 5.14 4.43 -32.07
C ASP A 200 6.36 4.95 -31.30
N TYR A 201 6.29 4.87 -29.98
CA TYR A 201 7.34 5.38 -29.07
C TYR A 201 8.70 4.71 -29.26
N ASN A 202 8.77 3.54 -29.92
CA ASN A 202 10.04 2.90 -30.24
C ASN A 202 10.83 3.66 -31.32
N LYS A 203 10.17 4.53 -32.09
CA LYS A 203 10.78 5.31 -33.19
C LYS A 203 11.12 6.75 -32.82
N ILE A 204 10.60 7.25 -31.70
CA ILE A 204 10.73 8.66 -31.29
C ILE A 204 12.18 9.07 -31.01
N SER A 205 13.07 8.14 -30.66
CA SER A 205 14.50 8.46 -30.46
C SER A 205 15.23 8.89 -31.74
N SER A 206 14.66 8.63 -32.92
CA SER A 206 15.25 8.97 -34.22
C SER A 206 14.68 10.25 -34.85
N GLU A 207 13.59 10.79 -34.33
CA GLU A 207 12.93 11.98 -34.87
C GLU A 207 13.42 13.22 -34.11
N LYS A 208 14.15 14.10 -34.80
CA LYS A 208 14.39 15.44 -34.28
C LYS A 208 13.04 16.16 -34.20
N VAL A 209 12.65 16.60 -33.01
CA VAL A 209 11.56 17.58 -32.85
C VAL A 209 11.96 18.79 -33.67
N THR A 210 11.36 18.92 -34.86
CA THR A 210 11.57 20.09 -35.70
C THR A 210 10.67 21.18 -35.13
N ASP A 211 11.30 22.32 -34.83
CA ASP A 211 10.63 23.49 -34.27
C ASP A 211 9.77 24.12 -35.38
N VAL A 212 8.61 23.51 -35.64
CA VAL A 212 7.60 24.06 -36.54
C VAL A 212 6.72 24.96 -35.70
N ASN A 213 6.85 26.28 -35.93
CA ASN A 213 6.12 27.39 -35.31
C ASN A 213 4.90 26.93 -34.48
N ALA A 214 5.13 26.66 -33.19
CA ALA A 214 4.06 26.58 -32.21
C ALA A 214 3.37 27.94 -32.22
N GLY A 215 2.19 28.04 -32.83
CA GLY A 215 1.46 29.31 -32.97
C GLY A 215 1.05 29.91 -31.62
N ALA A 216 -0.24 30.19 -31.41
CA ALA A 216 -0.72 30.73 -30.13
C ALA A 216 -0.44 29.81 -28.91
N ALA A 217 -0.13 28.53 -29.11
CA ALA A 217 0.20 27.60 -28.03
C ALA A 217 1.66 27.71 -27.50
N GLY A 218 2.52 28.47 -28.17
CA GLY A 218 3.85 28.84 -27.67
C GLY A 218 3.80 29.73 -26.41
N ASP A 219 2.64 30.34 -26.15
CA ASP A 219 2.39 31.24 -25.03
C ASP A 219 2.13 30.57 -23.68
N ILE A 220 2.01 29.24 -23.65
CA ILE A 220 1.87 28.43 -22.44
C ILE A 220 3.25 28.30 -21.79
N THR A 221 3.49 29.10 -20.74
CA THR A 221 4.78 29.21 -20.04
C THR A 221 4.96 28.18 -18.93
N TYR A 222 3.90 27.47 -18.54
CA TYR A 222 3.99 26.43 -17.52
C TYR A 222 4.90 25.29 -17.98
N ASP A 223 5.83 24.89 -17.11
CA ASP A 223 6.73 23.77 -17.37
C ASP A 223 5.99 22.43 -17.23
N LEU A 224 5.41 21.99 -18.34
CA LEU A 224 4.66 20.75 -18.46
C LEU A 224 5.55 19.51 -18.30
N VAL A 225 6.84 19.59 -18.64
CA VAL A 225 7.78 18.48 -18.45
C VAL A 225 8.04 18.29 -16.96
N ALA A 226 8.30 19.39 -16.24
CA ALA A 226 8.44 19.34 -14.79
C ALA A 226 7.14 18.92 -14.10
N ALA A 227 5.96 19.32 -14.61
CA ALA A 227 4.68 18.87 -14.08
C ALA A 227 4.49 17.35 -14.21
N VAL A 228 4.87 16.75 -15.34
CA VAL A 228 4.88 15.29 -15.51
C VAL A 228 5.80 14.61 -14.49
N GLN A 229 6.98 15.15 -14.25
CA GLN A 229 7.92 14.59 -13.28
C GLN A 229 7.34 14.57 -11.87
N ARG A 230 6.71 15.67 -11.42
CA ARG A 230 6.07 15.76 -10.09
C ARG A 230 4.95 14.73 -9.92
N GLN A 231 4.17 14.48 -10.97
CA GLN A 231 3.01 13.59 -10.93
C GLN A 231 3.33 12.12 -11.21
N SER A 232 4.54 11.79 -11.68
CA SER A 232 4.94 10.43 -12.08
C SER A 232 4.79 9.38 -10.97
N SER A 233 5.05 9.77 -9.71
CA SER A 233 4.98 8.87 -8.55
C SER A 233 3.58 8.78 -7.92
N PHE A 234 2.65 9.64 -8.31
CA PHE A 234 1.34 9.75 -7.65
C PHE A 234 0.54 8.45 -7.76
N TYR A 235 0.54 7.81 -8.93
CA TYR A 235 -0.17 6.54 -9.12
C TYR A 235 0.35 5.45 -8.15
N TYR A 236 1.65 5.40 -7.86
CA TYR A 236 2.15 4.47 -6.85
C TYR A 236 1.47 4.73 -5.50
N GLN A 237 1.24 5.98 -5.10
CA GLN A 237 0.59 6.29 -3.82
C GLN A 237 -0.87 5.82 -3.75
N VAL A 238 -1.61 5.91 -4.86
CA VAL A 238 -3.07 5.63 -4.92
C VAL A 238 -3.45 4.31 -5.60
N SER A 239 -2.49 3.49 -6.02
CA SER A 239 -2.73 2.22 -6.75
C SER A 239 -3.00 1.00 -5.86
N ARG A 240 -3.23 1.18 -4.54
CA ARG A 240 -3.58 0.05 -3.67
C ARG A 240 -4.93 -0.52 -4.13
N PRO A 241 -5.13 -1.85 -4.11
CA PRO A 241 -6.42 -2.45 -4.48
C PRO A 241 -7.62 -1.86 -3.73
N SER A 242 -7.39 -1.42 -2.49
CA SER A 242 -8.42 -0.79 -1.66
C SER A 242 -8.94 0.55 -2.18
N VAL A 243 -8.15 1.28 -2.98
CA VAL A 243 -8.51 2.63 -3.44
C VAL A 243 -9.58 2.58 -4.53
N GLN A 244 -9.69 1.48 -5.28
CA GLN A 244 -10.76 1.31 -6.28
C GLN A 244 -12.11 0.93 -5.67
N ASP A 245 -12.14 0.56 -4.39
CA ASP A 245 -13.36 0.16 -3.71
C ASP A 245 -14.31 1.35 -3.50
N SER A 246 -15.60 1.10 -3.71
CA SER A 246 -16.61 2.16 -3.66
C SER A 246 -16.85 2.68 -2.24
N CYS A 247 -16.73 1.83 -1.21
CA CYS A 247 -16.83 2.26 0.18
C CYS A 247 -15.62 3.11 0.58
N PHE A 248 -14.42 2.73 0.12
CA PHE A 248 -13.21 3.54 0.34
C PHE A 248 -13.35 4.95 -0.26
N LEU A 249 -13.76 5.04 -1.53
CA LEU A 249 -13.94 6.30 -2.26
C LEU A 249 -15.10 7.15 -1.71
N ALA A 250 -16.19 6.53 -1.26
CA ALA A 250 -17.30 7.27 -0.65
C ALA A 250 -16.85 8.01 0.62
N GLU A 251 -16.10 7.34 1.49
CA GLU A 251 -15.55 7.98 2.70
C GLU A 251 -14.42 8.96 2.38
N ALA A 252 -13.63 8.70 1.32
CA ALA A 252 -12.64 9.65 0.83
C ALA A 252 -13.29 10.98 0.40
N LEU A 253 -14.45 10.91 -0.28
CA LEU A 253 -15.24 12.08 -0.65
C LEU A 253 -15.74 12.86 0.58
N ARG A 254 -16.23 12.16 1.61
CA ARG A 254 -16.67 12.81 2.86
C ARG A 254 -15.54 13.55 3.55
N ARG A 255 -14.35 12.94 3.60
CA ARG A 255 -13.14 13.53 4.17
C ARG A 255 -12.61 14.68 3.32
N TYR A 256 -12.73 14.60 1.99
CA TYR A 256 -12.43 15.72 1.09
C TYR A 256 -13.32 16.93 1.34
N LYS A 257 -14.62 16.74 1.59
CA LYS A 257 -15.49 17.84 2.02
C LYS A 257 -15.04 18.45 3.36
N GLY A 258 -14.68 17.62 4.34
CA GLY A 258 -14.06 18.07 5.59
C GLY A 258 -12.78 18.89 5.36
N PHE A 259 -11.93 18.45 4.44
CA PHE A 259 -10.71 19.16 4.07
C PHE A 259 -10.98 20.53 3.42
N LEU A 260 -11.94 20.62 2.50
CA LEU A 260 -12.37 21.89 1.91
C LEU A 260 -12.96 22.85 2.96
N TYR A 261 -13.69 22.31 3.94
CA TYR A 261 -14.22 23.08 5.06
C TYR A 261 -13.10 23.72 5.90
N LEU A 262 -12.03 22.97 6.20
CA LEU A 262 -10.86 23.52 6.89
C LEU A 262 -10.19 24.64 6.09
N ILE A 263 -10.01 24.46 4.78
CA ILE A 263 -9.42 25.50 3.91
C ILE A 263 -10.26 26.78 3.96
N LYS A 264 -11.58 26.66 3.84
CA LYS A 264 -12.51 27.78 3.94
C LYS A 264 -12.34 28.50 5.28
N ASN A 265 -12.35 27.77 6.39
CA ASN A 265 -12.26 28.36 7.72
C ASN A 265 -10.92 29.07 7.93
N ASN A 266 -9.81 28.44 7.56
CA ASN A 266 -8.47 29.01 7.68
C ASN A 266 -8.31 30.33 6.91
N GLN A 267 -8.91 30.41 5.73
CA GLN A 267 -8.92 31.63 4.93
C GLN A 267 -9.74 32.75 5.58
N GLN A 268 -10.88 32.43 6.19
CA GLN A 268 -11.73 33.41 6.89
C GLN A 268 -11.03 34.02 8.11
N ILE A 269 -10.33 33.20 8.89
CA ILE A 269 -9.60 33.63 10.09
C ILE A 269 -8.17 34.11 9.79
N LYS A 270 -7.78 34.20 8.51
CA LYS A 270 -6.46 34.65 8.03
C LYS A 270 -5.29 33.86 8.63
N LEU A 271 -5.49 32.59 8.98
CA LEU A 271 -4.44 31.70 9.45
C LEU A 271 -3.63 31.06 8.30
N ASN A 272 -3.44 31.79 7.19
CA ASN A 272 -2.76 31.35 5.96
C ASN A 272 -1.23 31.11 6.13
N LYS A 273 -0.78 30.84 7.36
CA LYS A 273 0.61 30.54 7.69
C LYS A 273 1.05 29.15 7.23
N TRP A 274 0.12 28.20 7.11
CA TRP A 274 0.43 26.80 6.82
C TRP A 274 -0.35 26.29 5.60
N VAL A 275 0.26 25.36 4.86
CA VAL A 275 -0.39 24.68 3.74
C VAL A 275 -1.19 23.51 4.29
N CYS A 276 -2.48 23.43 3.94
CA CYS A 276 -3.28 22.24 4.23
C CYS A 276 -2.76 21.07 3.38
N VAL A 277 -2.31 19.98 4.02
CA VAL A 277 -1.72 18.83 3.33
C VAL A 277 -2.71 17.65 3.35
N PRO A 278 -3.17 17.17 2.18
CA PRO A 278 -4.14 16.07 2.09
C PRO A 278 -3.50 14.72 2.45
N THR A 279 -4.31 13.78 2.97
CA THR A 279 -4.04 12.33 2.90
C THR A 279 -4.33 11.82 1.48
N TYR A 280 -3.80 10.68 1.05
CA TYR A 280 -3.93 10.26 -0.36
C TYR A 280 -5.36 9.89 -0.79
N ASP A 281 -6.25 9.55 0.14
CA ASP A 281 -7.67 9.38 -0.16
C ASP A 281 -8.35 10.74 -0.43
N ILE A 282 -7.97 11.78 0.31
CA ILE A 282 -8.39 13.16 0.06
C ILE A 282 -7.75 13.70 -1.24
N ASP A 283 -6.46 13.42 -1.48
CA ASP A 283 -5.71 13.94 -2.63
C ASP A 283 -6.24 13.36 -3.95
N ILE A 284 -6.62 12.07 -4.01
CA ILE A 284 -7.24 11.52 -5.22
C ILE A 284 -8.59 12.19 -5.54
N MET A 285 -9.40 12.51 -4.51
CA MET A 285 -10.65 13.26 -4.69
C MET A 285 -10.39 14.70 -5.14
N TRP A 286 -9.36 15.33 -4.60
CA TRP A 286 -8.98 16.68 -4.98
C TRP A 286 -8.49 16.74 -6.42
N HIS A 287 -7.60 15.84 -6.83
CA HIS A 287 -7.18 15.71 -8.23
C HIS A 287 -8.39 15.47 -9.14
N SER A 288 -9.27 14.54 -8.77
CA SER A 288 -10.50 14.26 -9.54
C SER A 288 -11.35 15.51 -9.73
N HIS A 289 -11.49 16.34 -8.70
CA HIS A 289 -12.22 17.59 -8.80
C HIS A 289 -11.52 18.59 -9.75
N GLN A 290 -10.19 18.73 -9.65
CA GLN A 290 -9.40 19.61 -10.53
C GLN A 290 -9.42 19.20 -12.01
N LEU A 291 -9.61 17.90 -12.29
CA LEU A 291 -9.77 17.39 -13.66
C LEU A 291 -11.10 17.84 -14.32
N CYS A 292 -11.98 18.51 -13.57
CA CYS A 292 -13.19 19.19 -14.05
C CYS A 292 -13.04 20.72 -13.89
N PRO A 293 -12.27 21.41 -14.75
CA PRO A 293 -11.73 22.75 -14.45
C PRO A 293 -12.81 23.81 -14.23
N VAL A 294 -13.92 23.76 -14.99
CA VAL A 294 -15.01 24.72 -14.84
C VAL A 294 -15.81 24.45 -13.56
N SER A 295 -16.12 23.18 -13.25
CA SER A 295 -16.80 22.84 -11.98
C SER A 295 -15.93 23.21 -10.78
N TYR A 296 -14.65 22.83 -10.81
CA TYR A 296 -13.71 23.16 -9.74
C TYR A 296 -13.61 24.67 -9.52
N TYR A 297 -13.47 25.46 -10.60
CA TYR A 297 -13.46 26.91 -10.49
C TYR A 297 -14.73 27.43 -9.79
N ASN A 298 -15.91 27.04 -10.28
CA ASN A 298 -17.18 27.51 -9.73
C ASN A 298 -17.36 27.10 -8.27
N ASP A 299 -17.05 25.84 -7.94
CA ASP A 299 -17.20 25.29 -6.60
C ASP A 299 -16.23 25.97 -5.61
N MET A 300 -14.97 26.20 -6.01
CA MET A 300 -13.99 26.89 -5.16
C MET A 300 -14.34 28.38 -4.97
N ILE A 301 -14.81 29.06 -6.03
CA ILE A 301 -15.26 30.45 -5.92
C ILE A 301 -16.49 30.55 -5.01
N ALA A 302 -17.47 29.65 -5.15
CA ALA A 302 -18.66 29.63 -4.32
C ALA A 302 -18.35 29.33 -2.84
N LEU A 303 -17.40 28.42 -2.58
CA LEU A 303 -17.08 27.96 -1.23
C LEU A 303 -16.10 28.88 -0.50
N VAL A 304 -15.03 29.29 -1.18
CA VAL A 304 -13.84 29.91 -0.60
C VAL A 304 -13.62 31.34 -1.13
N GLY A 305 -14.21 31.70 -2.27
CA GLY A 305 -14.05 33.00 -2.93
C GLY A 305 -12.82 33.09 -3.83
N THR A 306 -11.97 32.07 -3.85
CA THR A 306 -10.76 31.98 -4.67
C THR A 306 -10.52 30.55 -5.11
N VAL A 307 -9.84 30.37 -6.25
CA VAL A 307 -9.41 29.02 -6.68
C VAL A 307 -8.34 28.51 -5.72
N VAL A 308 -8.59 27.38 -5.08
CA VAL A 308 -7.60 26.73 -4.22
C VAL A 308 -6.51 26.13 -5.11
N GLN A 309 -5.26 26.53 -4.90
CA GLN A 309 -4.11 26.04 -5.63
C GLN A 309 -3.63 24.70 -5.06
N HIS A 310 -3.24 23.77 -5.94
CA HIS A 310 -2.49 22.57 -5.58
C HIS A 310 -1.04 22.82 -5.96
N ASP A 311 -0.21 23.10 -4.95
CA ASP A 311 1.23 23.34 -5.12
C ASP A 311 1.97 22.04 -4.82
N ASP A 312 2.33 21.32 -5.88
CA ASP A 312 3.02 20.03 -5.83
C ASP A 312 4.55 20.16 -5.93
N THR A 313 5.09 21.39 -5.89
CA THR A 313 6.52 21.66 -6.15
C THR A 313 7.46 21.18 -5.05
N ASP A 314 6.94 20.96 -3.84
CA ASP A 314 7.68 20.40 -2.71
C ASP A 314 7.19 18.96 -2.45
N SER A 315 8.13 18.03 -2.35
CA SER A 315 7.89 16.62 -2.02
C SER A 315 8.68 16.16 -0.79
N ASP A 316 9.45 17.06 -0.15
CA ASP A 316 10.27 16.76 1.02
C ASP A 316 9.40 16.69 2.28
N ARG A 317 9.27 15.47 2.80
CA ARG A 317 8.47 15.16 4.00
C ARG A 317 9.34 15.03 5.26
N SER A 318 10.61 15.40 5.20
CA SER A 318 11.51 15.37 6.36
C SER A 318 11.01 16.27 7.49
N ILE A 319 11.32 15.92 8.73
CA ILE A 319 10.92 16.70 9.91
C ILE A 319 11.36 18.18 9.77
N GLY A 320 10.46 19.10 10.10
CA GLY A 320 10.69 20.55 10.03
C GLY A 320 10.63 21.14 8.61
N LYS A 321 10.20 20.35 7.62
CA LYS A 321 9.92 20.82 6.26
C LYS A 321 8.45 21.21 6.10
N ARG A 322 8.18 22.01 5.07
CA ARG A 322 6.84 22.59 4.78
C ARG A 322 5.73 21.53 4.76
N LEU A 323 5.96 20.39 4.12
CA LEU A 323 4.96 19.31 4.07
C LEU A 323 4.78 18.59 5.41
N HIS A 324 5.84 18.38 6.18
CA HIS A 324 5.76 17.74 7.49
C HIS A 324 4.99 18.62 8.49
N ASP A 325 5.35 19.90 8.57
CA ASP A 325 4.71 20.86 9.47
C ASP A 325 3.26 21.12 9.03
N GLY A 326 3.04 21.28 7.72
CA GLY A 326 1.70 21.42 7.14
C GLY A 326 0.79 20.22 7.41
N PHE A 327 1.31 18.99 7.29
CA PHE A 327 0.56 17.77 7.60
C PHE A 327 0.23 17.66 9.09
N THR A 328 1.19 17.98 9.95
CA THR A 328 1.00 18.00 11.42
C THR A 328 -0.10 18.97 11.82
N GLU A 329 -0.05 20.19 11.29
CA GLU A 329 -1.05 21.22 11.56
C GLU A 329 -2.42 20.88 10.97
N THR A 330 -2.47 20.37 9.74
CA THR A 330 -3.72 19.91 9.12
C THR A 330 -4.37 18.79 9.94
N THR A 331 -3.56 17.84 10.41
CA THR A 331 -4.01 16.73 11.27
C THR A 331 -4.66 17.27 12.54
N LYS A 332 -3.97 18.20 13.22
CA LYS A 332 -4.46 18.82 14.44
C LYS A 332 -5.80 19.54 14.20
N GLN A 333 -5.87 20.41 13.20
CA GLN A 333 -7.09 21.17 12.91
C GLN A 333 -8.26 20.25 12.53
N PHE A 334 -8.02 19.21 11.74
CA PHE A 334 -9.07 18.25 11.36
C PHE A 334 -9.63 17.52 12.58
N GLU A 335 -8.75 17.08 13.48
CA GLU A 335 -9.14 16.36 14.70
C GLU A 335 -9.83 17.27 15.72
N GLU A 336 -9.36 18.50 15.89
CA GLU A 336 -10.01 19.49 16.77
C GLU A 336 -11.39 19.90 16.23
N THR A 337 -11.51 20.12 14.91
CA THR A 337 -12.74 20.59 14.27
C THR A 337 -13.81 19.50 14.22
N PHE A 338 -13.44 18.27 13.88
CA PHE A 338 -14.41 17.20 13.60
C PHE A 338 -14.45 16.09 14.65
N GLY A 339 -13.49 16.05 15.58
CA GLY A 339 -13.38 14.95 16.54
C GLY A 339 -13.08 13.61 15.89
N LEU A 340 -12.52 13.61 14.67
CA LEU A 340 -12.23 12.44 13.85
C LEU A 340 -10.76 12.39 13.45
N ARG A 341 -10.16 11.21 13.47
CA ARG A 341 -8.76 11.04 13.05
C ARG A 341 -8.49 11.40 11.59
N TYR A 342 -7.41 12.17 11.38
CA TYR A 342 -7.00 12.58 10.05
C TYR A 342 -6.20 11.51 9.31
N TRP A 343 -5.49 10.63 10.01
CA TRP A 343 -4.87 9.48 9.37
C TRP A 343 -5.92 8.42 8.99
N ARG A 344 -5.63 7.59 7.98
CA ARG A 344 -6.51 6.50 7.55
C ARG A 344 -5.72 5.35 6.94
N ALA A 345 -6.08 4.11 7.27
CA ALA A 345 -5.44 2.93 6.71
C ALA A 345 -5.61 2.90 5.17
N GLY A 346 -4.53 2.59 4.44
CA GLY A 346 -4.52 2.64 2.98
C GLY A 346 -4.42 4.03 2.33
N ALA A 347 -4.49 5.13 3.10
CA ALA A 347 -4.42 6.50 2.59
C ALA A 347 -3.12 7.25 2.97
N MET A 348 -2.22 6.60 3.72
CA MET A 348 -0.95 7.19 4.14
C MET A 348 0.16 6.93 3.13
N ASN A 349 1.19 7.77 3.20
CA ASN A 349 2.36 7.70 2.31
C ASN A 349 2.97 6.29 2.28
N ARG A 350 3.18 5.78 1.07
CA ARG A 350 3.79 4.47 0.82
C ARG A 350 5.32 4.55 0.73
N GLY A 351 5.92 5.72 0.87
CA GLY A 351 7.34 5.94 0.58
C GLY A 351 7.61 5.93 -0.93
N SER A 352 8.88 5.81 -1.30
CA SER A 352 9.30 5.80 -2.70
C SER A 352 8.80 4.57 -3.45
N GLU A 353 8.50 4.78 -4.74
CA GLU A 353 8.18 3.69 -5.65
C GLU A 353 9.41 2.77 -5.85
N PRO A 354 9.22 1.44 -5.88
CA PRO A 354 10.30 0.51 -6.20
C PRO A 354 10.95 0.79 -7.55
N ILE A 355 12.24 0.48 -7.66
CA ILE A 355 12.99 0.78 -8.88
C ILE A 355 12.59 -0.24 -9.97
N PRO A 356 12.12 0.20 -11.15
CA PRO A 356 11.80 -0.73 -12.23
C PRO A 356 13.05 -1.47 -12.70
N LEU A 357 12.89 -2.77 -13.00
CA LEU A 357 13.99 -3.66 -13.38
C LEU A 357 14.55 -3.40 -14.78
N THR A 358 13.82 -2.66 -15.61
CA THR A 358 14.21 -2.29 -16.96
C THR A 358 13.67 -0.91 -17.27
N THR A 359 14.41 -0.14 -18.06
CA THR A 359 13.97 1.15 -18.62
C THR A 359 13.28 0.98 -19.97
N VAL A 360 13.52 -0.15 -20.66
CA VAL A 360 12.93 -0.48 -21.96
C VAL A 360 11.79 -1.47 -21.75
N PRO A 361 10.59 -1.23 -22.32
CA PRO A 361 9.48 -2.16 -22.22
C PRO A 361 9.82 -3.49 -22.88
N VAL A 362 9.56 -4.61 -22.20
CA VAL A 362 9.73 -5.93 -22.79
C VAL A 362 8.55 -6.21 -23.71
N ALA A 363 8.81 -6.17 -25.03
CA ALA A 363 7.79 -6.46 -26.03
C ALA A 363 7.28 -7.90 -25.90
N PHE A 364 5.98 -8.06 -25.67
CA PHE A 364 5.31 -9.35 -25.66
C PHE A 364 4.73 -9.62 -27.05
N ASN A 365 5.56 -10.10 -27.96
CA ASN A 365 5.09 -10.52 -29.28
C ASN A 365 4.22 -11.78 -29.09
N GLN A 366 2.93 -11.68 -29.42
CA GLN A 366 2.02 -12.82 -29.38
C GLN A 366 2.57 -13.96 -30.27
N VAL A 367 2.39 -15.18 -29.75
CA VAL A 367 2.55 -16.48 -30.41
C VAL A 367 3.97 -17.08 -30.41
N VAL A 368 4.36 -17.71 -29.29
CA VAL A 368 4.91 -19.06 -29.43
C VAL A 368 3.70 -19.98 -29.54
N ASN A 369 3.42 -20.47 -30.75
CA ASN A 369 2.37 -21.45 -31.00
C ASN A 369 2.81 -22.76 -30.33
N CYS A 370 2.59 -22.87 -29.02
CA CYS A 370 2.85 -24.09 -28.26
C CYS A 370 1.83 -25.12 -28.77
N LYS A 371 2.16 -25.81 -29.86
CA LYS A 371 1.35 -26.87 -30.48
C LYS A 371 1.29 -28.08 -29.54
N ALA A 372 0.44 -27.98 -28.53
CA ALA A 372 -0.28 -29.05 -27.87
C ALA A 372 -1.14 -28.38 -26.78
N ALA A 373 -2.24 -27.76 -27.17
CA ALA A 373 -3.33 -27.49 -26.24
C ALA A 373 -3.90 -28.86 -25.80
N LEU A 374 -3.31 -29.45 -24.76
CA LEU A 374 -4.03 -30.45 -23.97
C LEU A 374 -5.08 -29.67 -23.17
N LYS A 375 -6.34 -30.06 -23.38
CA LYS A 375 -7.53 -29.55 -22.67
C LYS A 375 -7.17 -29.22 -21.22
N SER A 376 -7.45 -27.98 -20.82
CA SER A 376 -7.52 -27.46 -19.44
C SER A 376 -7.50 -28.59 -18.40
N GLY A 377 -6.28 -28.95 -17.99
CA GLY A 377 -6.00 -30.15 -17.20
C GLY A 377 -5.12 -29.81 -16.02
N ALA A 378 -5.45 -28.73 -15.32
CA ALA A 378 -5.10 -28.58 -13.93
C ALA A 378 -6.41 -28.24 -13.22
N GLU A 379 -7.01 -29.23 -12.57
CA GLU A 379 -7.86 -28.95 -11.41
C GLU A 379 -6.99 -28.07 -10.51
N PHE A 380 -7.28 -26.77 -10.48
CA PHE A 380 -6.57 -25.83 -9.62
C PHE A 380 -6.53 -26.44 -8.22
N LEU A 381 -5.34 -26.49 -7.62
CA LEU A 381 -5.21 -26.96 -6.25
C LEU A 381 -6.25 -26.23 -5.41
N PRO A 382 -7.02 -26.91 -4.55
CA PRO A 382 -7.90 -26.25 -3.61
C PRO A 382 -7.03 -25.51 -2.58
N LEU A 383 -6.60 -24.31 -2.95
CA LEU A 383 -5.75 -23.45 -2.15
C LEU A 383 -6.62 -22.68 -1.16
N PRO A 384 -6.18 -22.52 0.10
CA PRO A 384 -6.85 -21.67 1.04
C PRO A 384 -6.77 -20.22 0.55
N VAL A 385 -7.92 -19.58 0.31
CA VAL A 385 -7.99 -18.15 0.00
C VAL A 385 -7.99 -17.40 1.33
N VAL A 386 -6.82 -16.97 1.75
CA VAL A 386 -6.68 -16.09 2.92
C VAL A 386 -6.83 -14.63 2.46
N ARG A 387 -7.61 -13.87 3.21
CA ARG A 387 -7.75 -12.42 3.01
C ARG A 387 -7.15 -11.69 4.20
N VAL A 388 -6.52 -10.57 3.93
CA VAL A 388 -5.87 -9.73 4.93
C VAL A 388 -6.36 -8.30 4.81
N VAL A 389 -6.34 -7.62 5.94
CA VAL A 389 -6.61 -6.19 6.06
C VAL A 389 -5.46 -5.52 6.80
N GLN A 390 -5.12 -4.31 6.38
CA GLN A 390 -4.32 -3.42 7.21
C GLN A 390 -5.25 -2.72 8.20
N VAL A 391 -4.84 -2.63 9.46
CA VAL A 391 -5.57 -1.95 10.53
C VAL A 391 -4.64 -0.94 11.17
N PHE A 392 -5.12 0.29 11.33
CA PHE A 392 -4.52 1.32 12.16
C PHE A 392 -5.36 1.50 13.42
N LEU A 393 -4.71 1.59 14.58
CA LEU A 393 -5.34 1.61 15.90
C LEU A 393 -4.66 2.67 16.78
N GLU A 394 -5.47 3.52 17.42
CA GLU A 394 -5.03 4.54 18.37
C GLU A 394 -5.97 4.55 19.58
N ILE A 395 -5.39 4.74 20.77
CA ILE A 395 -6.15 4.93 22.00
C ILE A 395 -6.21 6.42 22.30
N VAL A 396 -7.42 6.98 22.16
CA VAL A 396 -7.64 8.42 22.21
C VAL A 396 -7.74 8.90 23.65
N ASP A 397 -8.54 8.22 24.46
CA ASP A 397 -8.89 8.72 25.80
C ASP A 397 -9.40 7.60 26.72
N VAL A 398 -9.46 7.87 28.02
CA VAL A 398 -9.96 6.98 29.06
C VAL A 398 -10.83 7.73 30.08
N LYS A 399 -11.95 7.13 30.48
CA LYS A 399 -12.85 7.67 31.52
C LYS A 399 -12.95 6.72 32.69
N ASN A 400 -13.07 7.30 33.89
CA ASN A 400 -13.26 6.62 35.16
C ASN A 400 -12.15 5.62 35.53
N ALA A 401 -10.95 5.77 34.96
CA ALA A 401 -9.81 4.94 35.33
C ALA A 401 -9.25 5.38 36.71
N PRO A 402 -8.94 4.43 37.62
CA PRO A 402 -8.28 4.73 38.87
C PRO A 402 -6.84 5.19 38.57
N MET A 403 -6.53 6.46 38.83
CA MET A 403 -5.23 7.03 38.51
C MET A 403 -4.55 7.48 39.82
N ASN A 404 -3.51 6.74 40.22
CA ASN A 404 -2.63 7.12 41.32
C ASN A 404 -1.44 7.92 40.77
N GLU A 405 -0.91 8.91 41.50
CA GLU A 405 0.21 9.77 41.07
C GLU A 405 1.51 9.01 40.67
N SER A 406 1.62 7.73 41.00
CA SER A 406 2.81 6.88 40.75
C SER A 406 2.60 5.78 39.69
N GLU A 407 1.46 5.79 39.00
CA GLU A 407 1.07 4.76 38.03
C GLU A 407 0.94 5.32 36.61
N THR A 408 1.50 4.60 35.63
CA THR A 408 1.31 4.87 34.21
C THR A 408 0.27 3.91 33.65
N LEU A 409 -0.69 4.44 32.89
CA LEU A 409 -1.69 3.65 32.18
C LEU A 409 -1.26 3.43 30.73
N TYR A 410 -1.47 2.21 30.24
CA TYR A 410 -1.32 1.85 28.83
C TYR A 410 -2.33 0.78 28.44
N VAL A 411 -2.58 0.66 27.15
CA VAL A 411 -3.46 -0.38 26.60
C VAL A 411 -2.62 -1.38 25.85
N TYR A 412 -2.75 -2.63 26.26
CA TYR A 412 -2.19 -3.77 25.54
C TYR A 412 -3.25 -4.32 24.59
N PHE A 413 -2.93 -4.41 23.31
CA PHE A 413 -3.83 -4.93 22.29
C PHE A 413 -3.33 -6.26 21.73
N THR A 414 -4.26 -7.19 21.53
CA THR A 414 -4.02 -8.50 20.95
C THR A 414 -5.15 -8.87 20.00
N LYS A 415 -4.94 -9.89 19.17
CA LYS A 415 -6.01 -10.51 18.39
C LYS A 415 -6.47 -11.78 19.10
N ASN A 416 -7.76 -11.88 19.41
CA ASN A 416 -8.32 -13.03 20.14
C ASN A 416 -8.19 -14.34 19.36
N GLN A 417 -8.40 -14.26 18.05
CA GLN A 417 -8.20 -15.36 17.12
C GLN A 417 -6.83 -15.15 16.47
N PRO A 418 -5.78 -15.84 16.95
CA PRO A 418 -4.47 -15.70 16.36
C PRO A 418 -4.55 -16.08 14.88
N ASP A 419 -3.90 -15.28 14.06
CA ASP A 419 -3.68 -15.58 12.65
C ASP A 419 -2.21 -15.34 12.32
N MET A 420 -1.78 -15.83 11.16
CA MET A 420 -0.36 -15.76 10.76
C MET A 420 0.11 -14.34 10.41
N HIS A 421 -0.81 -13.40 10.21
CA HIS A 421 -0.52 -12.03 9.80
C HIS A 421 -0.37 -11.08 11.00
N PHE A 422 -0.96 -11.43 12.14
CA PHE A 422 -0.83 -10.72 13.40
C PHE A 422 0.23 -11.38 14.28
N SER A 423 1.31 -10.66 14.61
CA SER A 423 2.34 -11.16 15.54
C SER A 423 1.69 -11.52 16.89
N GLY A 424 1.84 -12.79 17.30
CA GLY A 424 1.11 -13.39 18.43
C GLY A 424 1.23 -12.67 19.78
N ASP A 425 2.22 -11.78 19.94
CA ASP A 425 2.48 -11.03 21.17
C ASP A 425 1.82 -9.63 21.19
N GLY A 426 1.05 -9.26 20.16
CA GLY A 426 0.33 -7.99 20.13
C GLY A 426 1.23 -6.76 20.28
N GLY A 427 0.73 -5.71 20.90
CA GLY A 427 1.49 -4.47 21.14
C GLY A 427 0.94 -3.64 22.29
N THR A 428 1.71 -2.64 22.72
CA THR A 428 1.29 -1.67 23.75
C THR A 428 1.15 -0.29 23.13
N LEU A 429 0.08 0.43 23.50
CA LEU A 429 -0.17 1.80 23.11
C LEU A 429 -0.38 2.67 24.36
N SER A 430 0.20 3.87 24.34
CA SER A 430 -0.14 4.92 25.28
C SER A 430 -1.53 5.52 24.97
N ILE A 431 -2.05 6.29 25.93
CA ILE A 431 -3.36 6.95 25.83
C ILE A 431 -3.11 8.43 25.55
N LEU A 432 -3.57 8.92 24.39
CA LEU A 432 -3.26 10.28 23.92
C LEU A 432 -3.61 11.36 24.94
N SER A 433 -4.78 11.29 25.58
CA SER A 433 -5.21 12.29 26.57
C SER A 433 -4.33 12.36 27.82
N LEU A 434 -3.58 11.29 28.13
CA LEU A 434 -2.69 11.24 29.30
C LEU A 434 -1.25 11.65 28.97
N THR A 435 -0.74 11.22 27.80
CA THR A 435 0.66 11.47 27.43
C THR A 435 0.85 12.73 26.60
N GLY A 436 -0.18 13.18 25.88
CA GLY A 436 -0.07 14.19 24.83
C GLY A 436 0.72 13.72 23.60
N GLU A 437 1.28 12.51 23.62
CA GLU A 437 2.00 11.91 22.50
C GLU A 437 1.05 11.02 21.69
N LYS A 438 0.94 11.29 20.38
CA LYS A 438 0.14 10.46 19.48
C LYS A 438 0.90 9.18 19.14
N GLU A 439 0.31 8.03 19.45
CA GLU A 439 0.82 6.70 19.06
C GLU A 439 -0.23 5.93 18.27
N VAL A 440 0.12 5.50 17.05
CA VAL A 440 -0.77 4.72 16.18
C VAL A 440 -0.10 3.38 15.87
N ALA A 441 -0.75 2.28 16.23
CA ALA A 441 -0.32 0.94 15.81
C ALA A 441 -0.84 0.64 14.41
N GLY A 442 0.04 0.23 13.49
CA GLY A 442 -0.30 -0.31 12.18
C GLY A 442 0.13 -1.77 12.04
N PHE A 443 -0.81 -2.63 11.67
CA PHE A 443 -0.57 -4.07 11.50
C PHE A 443 -1.45 -4.66 10.38
N GLU A 444 -1.07 -5.84 9.87
CA GLU A 444 -1.93 -6.65 9.01
C GLU A 444 -2.56 -7.79 9.83
N CYS A 445 -3.80 -8.18 9.51
CA CYS A 445 -4.44 -9.35 10.10
C CYS A 445 -5.53 -9.89 9.17
N GLU A 446 -6.03 -11.09 9.42
CA GLU A 446 -7.24 -11.59 8.78
C GLU A 446 -8.47 -10.80 9.25
N PRO A 447 -9.46 -10.51 8.36
CA PRO A 447 -10.61 -9.66 8.68
C PRO A 447 -11.62 -10.32 9.64
N ALA A 448 -11.46 -11.60 9.95
CA ALA A 448 -12.30 -12.31 10.90
C ALA A 448 -11.73 -12.23 12.32
N GLY A 449 -12.63 -12.16 13.30
CA GLY A 449 -12.26 -12.15 14.72
C GLY A 449 -12.33 -10.76 15.35
N ASP A 450 -11.71 -10.64 16.51
CA ASP A 450 -11.78 -9.46 17.37
C ASP A 450 -10.39 -9.03 17.86
N ILE A 451 -10.18 -7.72 17.92
CA ILE A 451 -9.04 -7.10 18.59
C ILE A 451 -9.42 -6.88 20.05
N ALA A 452 -8.75 -7.56 20.98
CA ALA A 452 -8.89 -7.33 22.40
C ALA A 452 -8.01 -6.17 22.85
N LEU A 453 -8.55 -5.30 23.70
CA LEU A 453 -7.89 -4.16 24.29
C LEU A 453 -7.95 -4.29 25.80
N THR A 454 -6.79 -4.41 26.43
CA THR A 454 -6.64 -4.60 27.89
C THR A 454 -6.01 -3.35 28.48
N LEU A 455 -6.73 -2.66 29.36
CA LEU A 455 -6.19 -1.52 30.09
C LEU A 455 -5.36 -2.00 31.27
N ILE A 456 -4.12 -1.53 31.34
CA ILE A 456 -3.15 -1.95 32.33
C ILE A 456 -2.60 -0.72 33.06
N ALA A 457 -2.51 -0.83 34.39
CA ALA A 457 -1.79 0.10 35.26
C ALA A 457 -0.45 -0.51 35.68
N LYS A 458 0.62 0.29 35.59
CA LYS A 458 1.96 -0.09 36.05
C LYS A 458 2.49 0.93 37.03
N SER A 459 2.82 0.47 38.23
CA SER A 459 3.43 1.32 39.27
C SER A 459 4.93 1.46 39.06
N ASN A 460 5.46 2.66 39.32
CA ASN A 460 6.91 2.90 39.34
C ASN A 460 7.64 2.13 40.45
N SER A 461 6.91 1.69 41.48
CA SER A 461 7.46 1.04 42.68
C SER A 461 7.37 -0.50 42.66
N ASN A 462 6.53 -1.07 41.81
CA ASN A 462 6.22 -2.50 41.80
C ASN A 462 6.21 -3.02 40.36
N PRO A 463 7.00 -4.05 40.01
CA PRO A 463 7.13 -4.51 38.63
C PRO A 463 5.88 -5.26 38.11
N LYS A 464 4.89 -5.55 38.97
CA LYS A 464 3.65 -6.23 38.57
C LYS A 464 2.65 -5.23 38.00
N SER A 465 2.27 -5.45 36.75
CA SER A 465 1.16 -4.78 36.09
C SER A 465 -0.19 -5.26 36.64
N VAL A 466 -1.15 -4.34 36.76
CA VAL A 466 -2.53 -4.63 37.19
C VAL A 466 -3.47 -4.41 35.99
N VAL A 467 -4.27 -5.43 35.67
CA VAL A 467 -5.31 -5.31 34.64
C VAL A 467 -6.54 -4.64 35.24
N LEU A 468 -6.97 -3.53 34.65
CA LEU A 468 -8.13 -2.77 35.10
C LEU A 468 -9.43 -3.22 34.40
N GLY A 469 -9.31 -3.70 33.16
CA GLY A 469 -10.39 -4.32 32.42
C GLY A 469 -10.05 -4.53 30.94
N THR A 470 -10.96 -5.21 30.25
CA THR A 470 -10.79 -5.58 28.84
C THR A 470 -12.04 -5.25 28.03
N THR A 471 -11.85 -4.86 26.77
CA THR A 471 -12.90 -4.74 25.76
C THR A 471 -12.44 -5.34 24.44
N THR A 472 -13.34 -5.49 23.47
CA THR A 472 -13.05 -6.06 22.15
C THR A 472 -13.65 -5.21 21.04
N ILE A 473 -12.91 -5.07 19.94
CA ILE A 473 -13.37 -4.46 18.69
C ILE A 473 -13.53 -5.58 17.67
N SER A 474 -14.74 -5.75 17.15
CA SER A 474 -14.96 -6.74 16.10
C SER A 474 -14.42 -6.23 14.77
N LEU A 475 -13.62 -7.05 14.09
CA LEU A 475 -13.09 -6.71 12.77
C LEU A 475 -14.20 -6.66 11.71
N ASP A 476 -15.35 -7.30 11.93
CA ASP A 476 -16.52 -7.15 11.05
C ASP A 476 -17.12 -5.74 11.12
N GLU A 477 -16.98 -5.04 12.25
CA GLU A 477 -17.39 -3.64 12.35
C GLU A 477 -16.48 -2.73 11.49
N LEU A 478 -15.21 -3.10 11.30
CA LEU A 478 -14.26 -2.39 10.44
C LEU A 478 -14.31 -2.84 8.97
N THR A 479 -14.62 -4.09 8.68
CA THR A 479 -14.40 -4.68 7.34
C THR A 479 -15.67 -5.26 6.70
N GLY A 480 -16.77 -5.30 7.45
CA GLY A 480 -18.06 -5.84 7.01
C GLY A 480 -18.70 -4.97 5.93
N LYS A 481 -19.73 -5.52 5.25
CA LYS A 481 -20.37 -4.89 4.09
C LYS A 481 -21.01 -3.52 4.34
N LYS A 482 -21.33 -3.21 5.59
CA LYS A 482 -21.93 -1.92 6.02
C LYS A 482 -20.92 -0.98 6.68
N SER A 483 -19.65 -1.38 6.74
CA SER A 483 -18.60 -0.60 7.39
C SER A 483 -18.18 0.60 6.53
N ASN A 484 -17.85 1.70 7.22
CA ASN A 484 -17.18 2.87 6.64
C ASN A 484 -15.65 2.77 6.72
N LEU A 485 -15.12 1.59 7.10
CA LEU A 485 -13.69 1.33 7.28
C LEU A 485 -13.04 2.18 8.40
N LEU A 486 -13.86 2.73 9.29
CA LEU A 486 -13.47 3.61 10.40
C LEU A 486 -14.39 3.33 11.59
N ILE A 487 -13.81 3.29 12.79
CA ILE A 487 -14.51 3.31 14.07
C ILE A 487 -13.83 4.36 14.93
N GLU A 488 -14.61 5.28 15.49
CA GLU A 488 -14.14 6.13 16.58
C GLU A 488 -15.26 6.29 17.60
N LYS A 489 -15.15 5.60 18.75
CA LYS A 489 -16.21 5.59 19.77
C LYS A 489 -15.68 5.18 21.15
N TRP A 490 -16.54 5.36 22.16
CA TRP A 490 -16.30 4.89 23.52
C TRP A 490 -16.68 3.40 23.67
N PHE A 491 -15.78 2.63 24.25
CA PHE A 491 -15.94 1.22 24.59
C PHE A 491 -15.96 1.04 26.10
N LYS A 492 -16.98 0.36 26.62
CA LYS A 492 -17.09 0.01 28.04
C LYS A 492 -16.19 -1.19 28.36
N LEU A 493 -15.37 -1.09 29.39
CA LEU A 493 -14.48 -2.17 29.82
C LEU A 493 -15.23 -3.14 30.73
N LYS A 494 -14.95 -4.44 30.55
CA LYS A 494 -15.36 -5.50 31.47
C LYS A 494 -14.23 -5.66 32.50
N SER A 495 -14.53 -5.49 33.78
CA SER A 495 -13.57 -5.71 34.86
C SER A 495 -13.74 -7.13 35.41
N ASP A 496 -12.62 -7.81 35.68
CA ASP A 496 -12.59 -9.11 36.36
C ASP A 496 -12.61 -8.97 37.90
N SER A 497 -12.61 -7.72 38.41
CA SER A 497 -12.61 -7.48 39.85
C SER A 497 -13.99 -7.74 40.46
N THR A 498 -14.01 -8.50 41.55
CA THR A 498 -15.21 -8.77 42.38
C THR A 498 -15.63 -7.59 43.25
N VAL A 499 -14.92 -6.45 43.14
CA VAL A 499 -15.17 -5.24 43.92
C VAL A 499 -16.00 -4.29 43.05
N PRO A 500 -17.18 -3.83 43.52
CA PRO A 500 -17.99 -2.88 42.77
C PRO A 500 -17.25 -1.55 42.64
N VAL A 501 -16.67 -1.29 41.47
CA VAL A 501 -16.24 0.06 41.09
C VAL A 501 -17.50 0.91 40.92
N SER A 502 -17.52 2.11 41.51
CA SER A 502 -18.70 2.99 41.54
C SER A 502 -19.20 3.36 40.13
N ASP A 503 -18.30 3.43 39.15
CA ASP A 503 -18.61 3.71 37.74
C ASP A 503 -17.77 2.83 36.79
N PRO A 504 -18.32 2.38 35.65
CA PRO A 504 -17.57 1.58 34.69
C PRO A 504 -16.51 2.41 33.98
N ILE A 505 -15.36 1.78 33.70
CA ILE A 505 -14.26 2.38 32.92
C ILE A 505 -14.63 2.35 31.44
N TYR A 506 -14.32 3.43 30.71
CA TYR A 506 -14.48 3.50 29.25
C TYR A 506 -13.16 3.88 28.57
N LEU A 507 -12.93 3.33 27.37
CA LEU A 507 -11.83 3.71 26.49
C LEU A 507 -12.39 4.30 25.20
N ARG A 508 -11.91 5.47 24.78
CA ARG A 508 -12.18 6.01 23.45
C ARG A 508 -11.13 5.47 22.49
N VAL A 509 -11.56 4.75 21.47
CA VAL A 509 -10.67 4.07 20.54
C VAL A 509 -10.98 4.51 19.12
N ALA A 510 -9.93 4.87 18.37
CA ALA A 510 -9.99 5.16 16.96
C ALA A 510 -9.30 4.03 16.18
N ALA A 511 -9.98 3.47 15.19
CA ALA A 511 -9.45 2.44 14.33
C ALA A 511 -9.88 2.64 12.88
N SER A 512 -8.99 2.34 11.93
CA SER A 512 -9.29 2.35 10.50
C SER A 512 -8.76 1.09 9.84
N SER A 513 -9.42 0.62 8.78
CA SER A 513 -8.97 -0.56 8.03
C SER A 513 -8.99 -0.37 6.52
N THR A 514 -8.16 -1.12 5.80
CA THR A 514 -8.34 -1.28 4.35
C THR A 514 -9.41 -2.33 4.05
N VAL A 515 -10.00 -2.31 2.85
CA VAL A 515 -10.83 -3.45 2.42
C VAL A 515 -10.01 -4.75 2.36
N PRO A 516 -10.63 -5.92 2.65
CA PRO A 516 -9.95 -7.21 2.58
C PRO A 516 -9.35 -7.48 1.20
N LYS A 517 -8.04 -7.70 1.15
CA LYS A 517 -7.29 -8.11 -0.06
C LYS A 517 -6.85 -9.57 0.06
N GLN A 518 -6.75 -10.29 -1.04
CA GLN A 518 -6.15 -11.64 -1.03
C GLN A 518 -4.65 -11.53 -0.71
N THR A 519 -4.16 -12.34 0.23
CA THR A 519 -2.73 -12.39 0.56
C THR A 519 -2.00 -13.38 -0.36
N PRO A 520 -0.70 -13.15 -0.63
CA PRO A 520 0.17 -14.18 -1.18
C PRO A 520 0.13 -15.49 -0.40
N LEU A 521 0.23 -16.62 -1.09
CA LEU A 521 0.38 -17.94 -0.47
C LEU A 521 1.84 -18.14 -0.06
N VAL A 522 2.06 -18.45 1.21
CA VAL A 522 3.38 -18.79 1.76
C VAL A 522 3.46 -20.30 1.98
N LEU A 523 4.57 -20.93 1.58
CA LEU A 523 4.82 -22.36 1.76
C LEU A 523 6.23 -22.62 2.28
N HIS A 524 6.36 -23.59 3.18
CA HIS A 524 7.63 -24.05 3.72
C HIS A 524 8.09 -25.35 3.05
N MET A 525 9.37 -25.43 2.68
CA MET A 525 9.97 -26.67 2.17
C MET A 525 10.47 -27.54 3.32
N VAL A 526 9.79 -28.66 3.56
CA VAL A 526 10.13 -29.63 4.61
C VAL A 526 10.62 -30.93 3.97
N ARG A 527 11.86 -31.31 4.27
CA ARG A 527 12.42 -32.58 3.80
C ARG A 527 11.92 -33.72 4.68
N MET A 528 11.29 -34.72 4.07
CA MET A 528 10.80 -35.92 4.72
C MET A 528 11.74 -37.10 4.41
N GLU A 529 12.26 -37.74 5.45
CA GLU A 529 13.00 -39.00 5.33
C GLU A 529 12.06 -40.16 5.69
N GLU A 530 11.59 -40.89 4.68
CA GLU A 530 10.92 -42.17 4.91
C GLU A 530 11.95 -43.23 5.30
N LYS A 531 12.06 -43.54 6.60
CA LYS A 531 12.77 -44.73 7.07
C LYS A 531 11.93 -45.97 6.76
N LEU A 532 12.16 -46.60 5.62
CA LEU A 532 11.66 -47.96 5.38
C LEU A 532 12.44 -48.95 6.25
N PHE A 533 11.73 -49.76 7.02
CA PHE A 533 12.31 -50.85 7.82
C PHE A 533 13.20 -51.75 6.95
N SER A 534 14.40 -52.04 7.46
CA SER A 534 15.43 -52.85 6.83
C SER A 534 14.97 -54.30 6.61
N SER A 535 15.03 -54.77 5.35
CA SER A 535 15.07 -56.20 5.04
C SER A 535 16.51 -56.74 5.23
N PRO A 536 16.74 -57.96 5.76
CA PRO A 536 18.07 -58.45 6.14
C PRO A 536 18.95 -58.90 4.96
N PHE A 537 18.52 -58.75 3.71
CA PHE A 537 19.28 -59.22 2.54
C PHE A 537 19.58 -58.08 1.56
N GLY A 538 20.85 -57.66 1.54
CA GLY A 538 21.61 -57.29 0.34
C GLY A 538 21.14 -56.11 -0.55
N ASN A 539 21.92 -55.04 -0.46
CA ASN A 539 22.26 -54.03 -1.49
C ASN A 539 21.29 -52.86 -1.82
N ASN A 540 21.84 -51.66 -1.60
CA ASN A 540 21.40 -50.30 -1.98
C ASN A 540 19.98 -49.87 -1.58
N GLN A 541 19.89 -49.33 -0.36
CA GLN A 541 18.78 -48.47 0.04
C GLN A 541 18.76 -47.20 -0.81
N ASN A 542 17.91 -47.14 -1.84
CA ASN A 542 17.50 -45.86 -2.41
C ASN A 542 16.53 -45.21 -1.42
N VAL A 543 17.06 -44.38 -0.50
CA VAL A 543 16.22 -43.53 0.36
C VAL A 543 15.41 -42.61 -0.56
N LYS A 544 14.11 -42.87 -0.68
CA LYS A 544 13.18 -42.01 -1.40
C LYS A 544 12.92 -40.75 -0.55
N CYS A 545 13.77 -39.75 -0.72
CA CYS A 545 13.56 -38.44 -0.09
C CYS A 545 12.44 -37.71 -0.84
N TRP A 546 11.34 -37.42 -0.13
CA TRP A 546 10.32 -36.48 -0.60
C TRP A 546 10.54 -35.13 0.09
N THR A 547 10.21 -34.06 -0.60
CA THR A 547 10.14 -32.72 -0.01
C THR A 547 8.72 -32.23 -0.09
N SER A 548 8.11 -32.04 1.07
CA SER A 548 6.76 -31.51 1.21
C SER A 548 6.79 -29.99 1.24
N PHE A 549 5.84 -29.39 0.55
CA PHE A 549 5.52 -27.97 0.58
C PHE A 549 4.27 -27.84 1.42
N VAL A 550 4.43 -27.32 2.62
CA VAL A 550 3.35 -27.14 3.59
C VAL A 550 3.00 -25.67 3.68
N ASP A 551 1.71 -25.35 3.81
CA ASP A 551 1.29 -24.00 4.17
C ASP A 551 1.63 -23.68 5.63
N ASP A 552 1.38 -22.44 6.02
CA ASP A 552 1.65 -21.93 7.36
C ASP A 552 0.84 -22.67 8.45
N CYS A 553 -0.27 -23.32 8.09
CA CYS A 553 -1.05 -24.19 8.98
C CYS A 553 -0.48 -25.62 9.10
N GLY A 554 0.64 -25.91 8.42
CA GLY A 554 1.24 -27.24 8.36
C GLY A 554 0.51 -28.22 7.44
N LYS A 555 -0.44 -27.76 6.63
CA LYS A 555 -1.15 -28.61 5.66
C LYS A 555 -0.28 -28.76 4.41
N GLU A 556 -0.05 -30.02 4.02
CA GLU A 556 0.70 -30.34 2.80
C GLU A 556 -0.10 -29.94 1.55
N ILE A 557 0.45 -29.00 0.77
CA ILE A 557 -0.12 -28.54 -0.50
C ILE A 557 0.38 -29.41 -1.66
N ALA A 558 1.68 -29.70 -1.65
CA ALA A 558 2.32 -30.55 -2.64
C ALA A 558 3.55 -31.25 -2.03
N ARG A 559 3.96 -32.35 -2.63
CA ARG A 559 5.26 -32.96 -2.36
C ARG A 559 5.96 -33.31 -3.65
N VAL A 560 7.28 -33.14 -3.66
CA VAL A 560 8.11 -33.35 -4.85
C VAL A 560 9.27 -34.28 -4.54
N GLN A 561 9.73 -34.98 -5.57
CA GLN A 561 10.82 -35.92 -5.50
C GLN A 561 11.65 -35.89 -6.78
N MET A 562 12.97 -35.80 -6.62
CA MET A 562 13.93 -35.96 -7.71
C MET A 562 14.24 -37.45 -7.94
N ARG A 563 14.18 -37.90 -9.19
CA ARG A 563 14.59 -39.25 -9.62
C ARG A 563 15.65 -39.12 -10.69
N SER A 564 16.68 -39.97 -10.66
CA SER A 564 17.68 -40.01 -11.74
C SER A 564 17.79 -41.40 -12.36
N SER A 565 17.86 -41.42 -13.68
CA SER A 565 18.11 -42.62 -14.49
C SER A 565 19.25 -42.33 -15.49
N TYR A 566 19.85 -43.38 -16.02
CA TYR A 566 20.91 -43.28 -17.03
C TYR A 566 20.38 -43.83 -18.34
N ILE A 567 20.50 -43.06 -19.42
CA ILE A 567 20.05 -43.45 -20.76
C ILE A 567 21.26 -43.42 -21.69
N ILE A 568 21.35 -44.39 -22.60
CA ILE A 568 22.40 -44.43 -23.62
C ILE A 568 21.86 -43.74 -24.87
N GLN A 569 22.44 -42.58 -25.22
CA GLN A 569 22.17 -41.87 -26.48
C GLN A 569 23.48 -41.79 -27.28
N GLU A 570 23.46 -42.24 -28.53
CA GLU A 570 24.61 -42.13 -29.46
C GLU A 570 25.95 -42.63 -28.87
N LYS A 571 25.91 -43.75 -28.10
CA LYS A 571 27.06 -44.33 -27.37
C LYS A 571 27.61 -43.49 -26.21
N LYS A 572 26.94 -42.41 -25.78
CA LYS A 572 27.21 -41.70 -24.51
C LYS A 572 26.15 -42.05 -23.47
N VAL A 573 26.59 -42.25 -22.23
CA VAL A 573 25.71 -42.40 -21.06
C VAL A 573 25.32 -41.00 -20.60
N VAL A 574 24.05 -40.64 -20.77
CA VAL A 574 23.49 -39.35 -20.36
C VAL A 574 22.62 -39.56 -19.13
N ARG A 575 22.80 -38.70 -18.12
CA ARG A 575 21.98 -38.72 -16.90
C ARG A 575 20.67 -37.97 -17.18
N LYS A 576 19.54 -38.68 -17.09
CA LYS A 576 18.21 -38.08 -17.10
C LYS A 576 17.75 -37.87 -15.67
N ILE A 577 17.28 -36.67 -15.35
CA ILE A 577 16.68 -36.34 -14.06
C ILE A 577 15.21 -36.02 -14.28
N GLU A 578 14.34 -36.60 -13.46
CA GLU A 578 12.91 -36.33 -13.46
C GLU A 578 12.50 -35.78 -12.09
N LEU A 579 11.81 -34.64 -12.08
CA LEU A 579 11.16 -34.12 -10.89
C LEU A 579 9.69 -34.56 -10.93
N VAL A 580 9.30 -35.35 -9.95
CA VAL A 580 7.95 -35.91 -9.83
C VAL A 580 7.23 -35.21 -8.68
N GLY A 581 6.00 -34.76 -8.92
CA GLY A 581 5.14 -34.11 -7.93
C GLY A 581 3.90 -34.92 -7.63
N ALA A 582 3.43 -34.85 -6.39
CA ALA A 582 2.13 -35.34 -5.98
C ALA A 582 1.41 -34.28 -5.15
N THR A 583 0.10 -34.20 -5.27
CA THR A 583 -0.77 -33.27 -4.52
C THR A 583 -1.99 -34.03 -4.03
N ALA A 584 -2.73 -33.51 -3.06
CA ALA A 584 -3.93 -34.18 -2.54
C ALA A 584 -5.00 -34.42 -3.62
N SER A 585 -5.07 -33.55 -4.63
CA SER A 585 -6.00 -33.67 -5.77
C SER A 585 -5.55 -34.70 -6.81
N LEU A 586 -4.24 -34.98 -6.90
CA LEU A 586 -3.69 -35.90 -7.90
C LEU A 586 -3.60 -37.33 -7.33
N LYS A 587 -4.44 -38.24 -7.83
CA LYS A 587 -4.42 -39.67 -7.43
C LYS A 587 -3.09 -40.36 -7.69
N ASN A 588 -2.32 -39.90 -8.68
CA ASN A 588 -1.02 -40.46 -9.05
C ASN A 588 0.03 -39.33 -9.19
N PRO A 589 1.30 -39.58 -8.82
CA PRO A 589 2.37 -38.62 -9.04
C PRO A 589 2.57 -38.32 -10.53
N ILE A 590 2.76 -37.04 -10.88
CA ILE A 590 3.00 -36.56 -12.24
C ILE A 590 4.44 -36.06 -12.38
N VAL A 591 4.99 -36.10 -13.60
CA VAL A 591 6.31 -35.53 -13.88
C VAL A 591 6.16 -34.01 -14.09
N LEU A 592 6.75 -33.22 -13.19
CA LEU A 592 6.71 -31.75 -13.20
C LEU A 592 7.83 -31.12 -14.03
N ALA A 593 9.01 -31.76 -14.08
CA ALA A 593 10.11 -31.29 -14.90
C ALA A 593 11.05 -32.44 -15.27
N ILE A 594 11.74 -32.31 -16.40
CA ILE A 594 12.75 -33.26 -16.89
C ILE A 594 14.03 -32.47 -17.18
N GLY A 595 15.16 -32.94 -16.66
CA GLY A 595 16.46 -32.30 -16.83
C GLY A 595 17.54 -33.23 -17.40
N SER A 596 18.45 -32.65 -18.18
CA SER A 596 19.68 -33.27 -18.69
C SER A 596 20.78 -32.22 -18.82
N ASP A 597 21.97 -32.48 -18.28
CA ASP A 597 23.16 -31.61 -18.39
C ASP A 597 22.87 -30.12 -18.11
N ASN A 598 22.27 -29.85 -16.94
CA ASN A 598 21.84 -28.53 -16.42
C ASN A 598 20.69 -27.82 -17.17
N LYS A 599 20.19 -28.40 -18.26
CA LYS A 599 18.99 -27.91 -18.93
C LYS A 599 17.76 -28.61 -18.39
N TRP A 600 16.70 -27.85 -18.17
CA TRP A 600 15.43 -28.31 -17.63
C TRP A 600 14.29 -27.99 -18.56
N LEU A 601 13.32 -28.89 -18.64
CA LEU A 601 12.06 -28.74 -19.35
C LEU A 601 10.93 -28.89 -18.33
N LEU A 602 10.09 -27.88 -18.20
CA LEU A 602 8.86 -28.00 -17.42
C LEU A 602 7.89 -28.94 -18.15
N ASN A 603 7.23 -29.81 -17.40
CA ASN A 603 6.26 -30.78 -17.88
C ASN A 603 5.01 -30.72 -16.99
N GLY A 604 3.84 -31.10 -17.51
CA GLY A 604 2.59 -31.07 -16.72
C GLY A 604 1.63 -29.92 -17.03
N GLY A 605 1.55 -29.48 -18.30
CA GLY A 605 0.52 -28.54 -18.75
C GLY A 605 0.74 -27.08 -18.33
N TYR A 606 1.90 -26.76 -17.74
CA TYR A 606 2.36 -25.38 -17.60
C TYR A 606 2.66 -24.87 -19.00
N ASN A 607 1.93 -23.88 -19.49
CA ASN A 607 2.05 -23.34 -20.86
C ASN A 607 3.37 -22.56 -21.09
N PHE A 608 4.50 -23.11 -20.66
CA PHE A 608 5.85 -22.63 -20.90
C PHE A 608 6.52 -23.50 -21.96
N CYS A 609 7.14 -22.87 -22.96
CA CYS A 609 7.76 -23.51 -24.08
C CYS A 609 9.30 -23.46 -23.94
N GLY A 610 9.96 -24.57 -24.27
CA GLY A 610 11.42 -24.64 -24.39
C GLY A 610 12.15 -25.05 -23.11
N ALA A 611 13.42 -25.44 -23.29
CA ALA A 611 14.29 -25.76 -22.17
C ALA A 611 14.85 -24.47 -21.56
N PHE A 612 14.94 -24.42 -20.25
CA PHE A 612 15.57 -23.34 -19.50
C PHE A 612 16.82 -23.85 -18.78
N GLU A 613 17.70 -22.92 -18.43
CA GLU A 613 18.91 -23.21 -17.69
C GLU A 613 19.11 -22.08 -16.68
N PHE A 614 19.58 -22.42 -15.49
CA PHE A 614 19.98 -21.42 -14.51
C PHE A 614 21.39 -20.95 -14.86
N LYS A 615 21.50 -19.74 -15.40
CA LYS A 615 22.75 -19.08 -15.77
C LYS A 615 22.65 -17.62 -15.38
N ALA A 616 23.56 -17.17 -14.51
CA ALA A 616 23.69 -15.75 -14.23
C ALA A 616 23.98 -14.99 -15.54
N THR A 617 23.24 -13.92 -15.80
CA THR A 617 23.55 -12.98 -16.90
C THR A 617 24.93 -12.35 -16.72
N GLN A 618 25.46 -11.68 -17.75
CA GLN A 618 26.75 -10.97 -17.65
C GLN A 618 26.77 -9.95 -16.51
N ASP A 619 25.61 -9.39 -16.16
CA ASP A 619 25.41 -8.45 -15.05
C ASP A 619 25.13 -9.15 -13.70
N GLY A 620 25.03 -10.48 -13.67
CA GLY A 620 24.87 -11.30 -12.47
C GLY A 620 23.47 -11.33 -11.84
N THR A 621 22.47 -10.64 -12.41
CA THR A 621 21.20 -10.36 -11.73
C THR A 621 20.03 -11.27 -12.13
N CYS A 622 19.97 -11.77 -13.36
CA CYS A 622 18.90 -12.65 -13.82
C CYS A 622 19.41 -14.09 -13.90
N LEU A 623 18.71 -15.02 -13.26
CA LEU A 623 19.08 -16.43 -13.13
C LEU A 623 18.49 -17.30 -14.24
N CYS A 624 17.25 -17.03 -14.65
CA CYS A 624 16.63 -17.74 -15.78
C CYS A 624 15.45 -16.94 -16.37
N GLU A 625 15.10 -17.26 -17.60
CA GLU A 625 13.94 -16.74 -18.32
C GLU A 625 13.09 -17.90 -18.82
N LEU A 626 11.79 -17.86 -18.53
CA LEU A 626 10.78 -18.79 -19.01
C LEU A 626 9.86 -18.06 -19.98
N LYS A 627 9.66 -18.64 -21.18
CA LYS A 627 8.77 -18.08 -22.20
C LYS A 627 7.58 -19.02 -22.41
N GLY A 628 6.40 -18.45 -22.56
CA GLY A 628 5.15 -19.19 -22.73
C GLY A 628 3.98 -18.23 -22.93
N ASP A 629 2.81 -18.57 -22.41
CA ASP A 629 1.69 -17.61 -22.23
C ASP A 629 2.08 -16.41 -21.37
N HIS A 630 3.12 -16.57 -20.56
CA HIS A 630 3.74 -15.53 -19.76
C HIS A 630 5.27 -15.56 -19.96
N VAL A 631 5.90 -14.39 -19.88
CA VAL A 631 7.35 -14.28 -19.78
C VAL A 631 7.70 -14.08 -18.31
N ILE A 632 8.35 -15.07 -17.69
CA ILE A 632 8.78 -14.99 -16.30
C ILE A 632 10.31 -14.92 -16.26
N ARG A 633 10.86 -13.97 -15.52
CA ARG A 633 12.29 -13.90 -15.22
C ARG A 633 12.53 -14.02 -13.73
N MET A 634 13.56 -14.77 -13.35
CA MET A 634 13.96 -14.93 -11.96
C MET A 634 15.18 -14.05 -11.68
N TYR A 635 15.08 -13.15 -10.71
CA TYR A 635 16.14 -12.22 -10.33
C TYR A 635 16.68 -12.56 -8.95
N LEU A 636 18.00 -12.47 -8.76
CA LEU A 636 18.63 -12.55 -7.45
C LEU A 636 18.32 -11.27 -6.64
N GLY A 637 18.03 -11.42 -5.36
CA GLY A 637 17.60 -10.33 -4.49
C GLY A 637 16.09 -10.17 -4.38
N LYS A 638 15.68 -9.42 -3.37
CA LYS A 638 14.33 -8.85 -3.29
C LYS A 638 14.21 -7.75 -4.34
N LYS A 639 13.20 -7.84 -5.22
CA LYS A 639 12.97 -6.89 -6.31
C LYS A 639 11.54 -6.38 -6.32
N LEU A 640 11.33 -5.17 -6.84
CA LEU A 640 10.01 -4.53 -6.97
C LEU A 640 9.28 -4.46 -5.61
N GLU A 641 8.09 -5.04 -5.49
CA GLU A 641 7.26 -4.97 -4.27
C GLU A 641 7.87 -5.66 -3.05
N TYR A 642 8.90 -6.50 -3.25
CA TYR A 642 9.66 -7.14 -2.18
C TYR A 642 10.86 -6.30 -1.70
N GLU A 643 11.24 -5.22 -2.40
CA GLU A 643 12.39 -4.38 -2.00
C GLU A 643 12.19 -3.75 -0.61
N GLU A 644 13.20 -3.88 0.24
CA GLU A 644 13.19 -3.26 1.57
C GLU A 644 13.46 -1.76 1.46
N LYS A 645 12.67 -0.98 2.21
CA LYS A 645 12.70 0.49 2.18
C LYS A 645 13.71 1.11 3.15
N CYS A 646 14.34 0.31 4.01
CA CYS A 646 15.24 0.80 5.03
C CYS A 646 16.67 0.98 4.51
N CYS A 647 17.25 2.16 4.75
CA CYS A 647 18.67 2.41 4.59
C CYS A 647 19.47 1.61 5.63
N ARG A 648 19.87 0.38 5.30
CA ARG A 648 21.13 -0.22 5.72
C ARG A 648 21.41 -1.40 4.79
N GLY A 649 22.43 -1.24 3.96
CA GLY A 649 22.98 -2.33 3.17
C GLY A 649 23.41 -3.45 4.12
N HIS A 650 22.56 -4.47 4.24
CA HIS A 650 22.96 -5.75 4.77
C HIS A 650 23.02 -6.72 3.60
N ASN A 651 24.11 -7.48 3.55
CA ASN A 651 24.45 -8.53 2.58
C ASN A 651 23.42 -9.69 2.52
N GLU A 652 22.17 -9.50 2.95
CA GLU A 652 21.12 -10.52 2.99
C GLU A 652 20.34 -10.69 1.68
N ASP A 653 20.47 -9.76 0.73
CA ASP A 653 19.78 -9.84 -0.56
C ASP A 653 20.17 -11.07 -1.40
N SER A 654 21.39 -11.61 -1.23
CA SER A 654 21.82 -12.79 -2.00
C SER A 654 21.07 -14.07 -1.63
N ALA A 655 20.35 -14.10 -0.50
CA ALA A 655 19.55 -15.25 -0.07
C ALA A 655 18.17 -15.32 -0.75
N PHE A 656 17.77 -14.28 -1.47
CA PHE A 656 16.43 -14.17 -2.05
C PHE A 656 16.44 -14.32 -3.57
N VAL A 657 15.35 -14.86 -4.10
CA VAL A 657 15.08 -14.89 -5.55
C VAL A 657 13.66 -14.43 -5.81
N THR A 658 13.52 -13.38 -6.60
CA THR A 658 12.23 -12.81 -7.00
C THR A 658 11.83 -13.30 -8.39
N ALA A 659 10.63 -13.88 -8.54
CA ALA A 659 10.04 -14.17 -9.84
C ALA A 659 9.23 -12.97 -10.34
N VAL A 660 9.51 -12.54 -11.57
CA VAL A 660 8.92 -11.35 -12.17
C VAL A 660 8.24 -11.70 -13.48
N GLN A 661 6.95 -11.37 -13.56
CA GLN A 661 6.13 -11.52 -14.74
C GLN A 661 6.21 -10.28 -15.63
N PHE A 662 6.52 -10.50 -16.91
CA PHE A 662 6.41 -9.52 -17.97
C PHE A 662 5.20 -9.85 -18.84
N SER A 663 4.38 -8.84 -19.12
CA SER A 663 3.15 -8.94 -19.91
C SER A 663 2.84 -7.60 -20.58
N ASN A 664 1.85 -7.56 -21.47
CA ASN A 664 1.36 -6.30 -22.04
C ASN A 664 0.86 -5.32 -20.97
N GLU A 665 0.28 -5.84 -19.89
CA GLU A 665 -0.14 -5.04 -18.73
C GLU A 665 1.05 -4.63 -17.86
N ASN A 666 2.09 -5.44 -17.76
CA ASN A 666 3.25 -5.17 -16.91
C ASN A 666 4.55 -5.28 -17.72
N PRO A 667 4.81 -4.37 -18.68
CA PRO A 667 5.97 -4.47 -19.57
C PRO A 667 7.30 -4.18 -18.88
N TYR A 668 7.24 -3.59 -17.68
CA TYR A 668 8.38 -3.29 -16.81
C TYR A 668 8.60 -4.34 -15.71
N GLY A 669 7.76 -5.38 -15.69
CA GLY A 669 7.81 -6.45 -14.71
C GLY A 669 6.88 -6.20 -13.51
N LYS A 670 6.24 -7.27 -13.06
CA LYS A 670 5.51 -7.35 -11.80
C LYS A 670 6.01 -8.54 -11.02
N ALA A 671 6.44 -8.35 -9.78
CA ALA A 671 6.81 -9.49 -8.94
C ALA A 671 5.57 -10.35 -8.69
N ILE A 672 5.74 -11.67 -8.74
CA ILE A 672 4.65 -12.63 -8.56
C ILE A 672 5.00 -13.74 -7.57
N ALA A 673 6.28 -13.86 -7.21
CA ALA A 673 6.72 -14.86 -6.24
C ALA A 673 8.09 -14.47 -5.65
N LEU A 674 8.37 -14.95 -4.44
CA LEU A 674 9.65 -14.83 -3.76
C LEU A 674 10.10 -16.19 -3.25
N LEU A 675 11.40 -16.44 -3.23
CA LEU A 675 12.04 -17.59 -2.59
C LEU A 675 13.07 -17.04 -1.60
N ASP A 676 12.91 -17.39 -0.33
CA ASP A 676 13.95 -17.28 0.70
C ASP A 676 14.70 -18.61 0.77
N MET A 677 15.92 -18.61 0.27
CA MET A 677 16.77 -19.80 0.24
C MET A 677 17.30 -20.18 1.64
N LYS A 678 17.45 -19.21 2.55
CA LYS A 678 17.96 -19.40 3.92
C LYS A 678 16.89 -20.06 4.78
N SER A 679 15.68 -19.52 4.74
CA SER A 679 14.53 -20.04 5.51
C SER A 679 13.77 -21.16 4.81
N LYS A 680 14.11 -21.46 3.54
CA LYS A 680 13.44 -22.45 2.69
C LYS A 680 11.94 -22.19 2.56
N LEU A 681 11.60 -20.92 2.40
CA LEU A 681 10.23 -20.41 2.30
C LEU A 681 10.00 -19.90 0.87
N ILE A 682 8.82 -20.17 0.32
CA ILE A 682 8.37 -19.56 -0.93
C ILE A 682 7.09 -18.79 -0.70
N GLU A 683 6.98 -17.63 -1.34
CA GLU A 683 5.78 -16.82 -1.41
C GLU A 683 5.32 -16.74 -2.87
N VAL A 684 4.01 -16.79 -3.13
CA VAL A 684 3.45 -16.70 -4.49
C VAL A 684 2.10 -15.97 -4.52
N ASN A 685 1.99 -15.02 -5.45
CA ASN A 685 0.87 -14.06 -5.56
C ASN A 685 -0.17 -14.49 -6.60
N LYS A 686 0.12 -15.56 -7.36
CA LYS A 686 -0.68 -16.03 -8.49
C LYS A 686 -0.93 -17.53 -8.38
N GLU A 687 -2.20 -17.92 -8.25
CA GLU A 687 -2.62 -19.32 -8.07
C GLU A 687 -2.10 -20.25 -9.18
N TRP A 688 -2.17 -19.80 -10.45
CA TRP A 688 -1.67 -20.57 -11.59
C TRP A 688 -0.16 -20.81 -11.55
N PHE A 689 0.59 -19.97 -10.83
CA PHE A 689 2.05 -20.03 -10.74
C PHE A 689 2.56 -20.81 -9.51
N VAL A 690 1.67 -21.28 -8.63
CA VAL A 690 2.05 -22.01 -7.40
C VAL A 690 2.86 -23.28 -7.71
N LEU A 691 2.35 -24.16 -8.57
CA LEU A 691 3.03 -25.40 -8.96
C LEU A 691 4.31 -25.16 -9.79
N PRO A 692 4.31 -24.25 -10.78
CA PRO A 692 5.54 -23.82 -11.43
C PRO A 692 6.59 -23.31 -10.43
N TRP A 693 6.19 -22.48 -9.45
CA TRP A 693 7.11 -21.91 -8.48
C TRP A 693 7.69 -22.98 -7.53
N ILE A 694 6.86 -23.87 -7.00
CA ILE A 694 7.30 -25.06 -6.25
C ILE A 694 8.37 -25.84 -7.02
N THR A 695 8.13 -26.07 -8.31
CA THR A 695 9.03 -26.82 -9.20
C THR A 695 10.37 -26.09 -9.37
N LEU A 696 10.31 -24.80 -9.72
CA LEU A 696 11.50 -23.97 -9.99
C LEU A 696 12.34 -23.76 -8.74
N SER A 697 11.71 -23.43 -7.61
CA SER A 697 12.38 -23.22 -6.33
C SER A 697 13.05 -24.50 -5.85
N PHE A 698 12.40 -25.67 -5.98
CA PHE A 698 13.02 -26.94 -5.62
C PHE A 698 14.25 -27.25 -6.49
N ILE A 699 14.15 -27.09 -7.81
CA ILE A 699 15.28 -27.32 -8.72
C ILE A 699 16.45 -26.39 -8.37
N LEU A 700 16.17 -25.12 -8.14
CA LEU A 700 17.21 -24.13 -7.81
C LEU A 700 17.92 -24.47 -6.50
N MET A 701 17.16 -24.78 -5.45
CA MET A 701 17.71 -25.17 -4.14
C MET A 701 18.57 -26.45 -4.22
N ASP A 702 18.13 -27.43 -5.01
CA ASP A 702 18.89 -28.67 -5.21
C ASP A 702 20.17 -28.45 -6.05
N MET A 703 20.13 -27.58 -7.06
CA MET A 703 21.31 -27.21 -7.85
C MET A 703 22.37 -26.50 -6.99
N LEU A 704 21.96 -25.51 -6.20
CA LEU A 704 22.86 -24.79 -5.28
C LEU A 704 23.45 -25.71 -4.21
N GLY A 705 22.64 -26.63 -3.67
CA GLY A 705 23.11 -27.65 -2.73
C GLY A 705 24.17 -28.60 -3.32
N ARG A 706 24.16 -28.85 -4.63
CA ARG A 706 25.15 -29.70 -5.30
C ARG A 706 26.48 -28.99 -5.53
N GLU A 707 26.48 -27.70 -5.87
CA GLU A 707 27.70 -26.92 -6.07
C GLU A 707 28.56 -26.85 -4.80
N ILE A 708 27.93 -26.61 -3.64
CA ILE A 708 28.59 -26.59 -2.33
C ILE A 708 29.26 -27.94 -2.03
N ASN A 709 28.56 -29.05 -2.28
CA ASN A 709 29.08 -30.39 -2.07
C ASN A 709 30.23 -30.75 -3.03
N THR A 710 30.17 -30.28 -4.30
CA THR A 710 31.27 -30.50 -5.26
C THR A 710 32.52 -29.68 -4.94
N HIS A 711 32.39 -28.46 -4.39
CA HIS A 711 33.53 -27.66 -3.93
C HIS A 711 34.16 -28.25 -2.65
N ALA A 712 33.35 -28.77 -1.73
CA ALA A 712 33.84 -29.53 -0.58
C ALA A 712 34.61 -30.80 -1.00
N SER A 713 34.17 -31.47 -2.08
CA SER A 713 34.85 -32.65 -2.64
C SER A 713 36.10 -32.33 -3.47
N LYS A 714 36.21 -31.12 -4.07
CA LYS A 714 37.32 -30.74 -4.95
C LYS A 714 38.50 -30.05 -4.24
N ASN A 715 38.36 -29.66 -2.98
CA ASN A 715 39.47 -29.11 -2.16
C ASN A 715 40.57 -30.14 -1.79
N THR A 716 40.75 -31.20 -2.58
CA THR A 716 41.90 -32.11 -2.50
C THR A 716 42.76 -32.18 -3.76
N LYS A 717 42.50 -31.40 -4.83
CA LYS A 717 43.46 -31.20 -5.93
C LYS A 717 43.07 -30.03 -6.86
N ASP A 718 44.01 -29.10 -6.96
CA ASP A 718 44.21 -28.07 -7.99
C ASP A 718 43.28 -26.84 -8.04
N MET A 719 43.95 -25.70 -7.95
CA MET A 719 43.47 -24.33 -7.89
C MET A 719 43.58 -23.72 -9.30
N HIS A 720 42.47 -23.31 -9.92
CA HIS A 720 42.28 -22.03 -10.62
C HIS A 720 40.99 -21.96 -11.48
N THR A 721 40.30 -20.82 -11.31
CA THR A 721 39.37 -20.10 -12.22
C THR A 721 38.00 -20.72 -12.57
N SER A 722 36.99 -20.34 -11.79
CA SER A 722 35.67 -19.83 -12.26
C SER A 722 34.83 -19.43 -11.03
N SER A 723 35.15 -18.27 -10.45
CA SER A 723 34.44 -17.69 -9.31
C SER A 723 33.60 -16.51 -9.80
N ASN A 724 32.28 -16.61 -9.67
CA ASN A 724 31.37 -15.46 -9.54
C ASN A 724 30.00 -15.89 -8.96
N ILE A 725 29.69 -17.20 -8.88
CA ILE A 725 28.51 -17.72 -8.14
C ILE A 725 28.86 -18.02 -6.66
N ALA A 726 30.13 -18.32 -6.36
CA ALA A 726 30.59 -18.77 -5.05
C ALA A 726 30.71 -17.67 -3.97
N ASP A 727 30.77 -16.39 -4.35
CA ASP A 727 31.06 -15.32 -3.39
C ASP A 727 29.85 -14.89 -2.55
N GLY A 728 28.62 -15.25 -2.95
CA GLY A 728 27.43 -15.09 -2.12
C GLY A 728 27.24 -16.17 -1.04
N ALA A 729 28.02 -17.27 -1.09
CA ALA A 729 27.76 -18.48 -0.30
C ALA A 729 28.72 -18.69 0.90
N ARG A 730 29.63 -17.75 1.19
CA ARG A 730 30.68 -17.95 2.21
C ARG A 730 30.22 -17.81 3.68
N CYS A 731 28.93 -17.64 3.97
CA CYS A 731 28.40 -17.60 5.34
C CYS A 731 27.58 -18.86 5.68
N PHE A 732 28.17 -20.05 5.57
CA PHE A 732 27.51 -21.28 6.01
C PHE A 732 28.52 -22.24 6.63
N HIS A 733 28.87 -22.04 7.90
CA HIS A 733 29.20 -23.11 8.84
C HIS A 733 29.22 -22.54 10.28
N GLY A 734 28.13 -22.80 10.99
CA GLY A 734 28.01 -22.64 12.43
C GLY A 734 26.96 -23.62 12.91
N ASP A 735 27.41 -24.74 13.48
CA ASP A 735 26.55 -25.69 14.19
C ASP A 735 25.76 -24.95 15.27
N MET A 736 24.42 -24.99 15.18
CA MET A 736 23.57 -24.79 16.36
C MET A 736 22.67 -26.00 16.56
N ARG A 737 22.94 -26.66 17.68
CA ARG A 737 22.13 -27.72 18.29
C ARG A 737 20.71 -27.20 18.53
N THR A 738 19.75 -28.06 18.22
CA THR A 738 18.37 -28.13 18.74
C THR A 738 17.98 -27.01 19.73
N GLY A 739 17.38 -25.95 19.20
CA GLY A 739 16.54 -25.02 19.92
C GLY A 739 15.36 -24.70 19.01
N SER A 740 14.14 -25.00 19.45
CA SER A 740 12.91 -24.69 18.73
C SER A 740 12.71 -23.18 18.72
N ASN A 741 13.26 -22.49 17.73
CA ASN A 741 12.80 -21.16 17.35
C ASN A 741 12.32 -21.26 15.91
N ILE A 742 11.00 -21.27 15.78
CA ILE A 742 10.30 -21.03 14.51
C ILE A 742 10.84 -19.69 14.00
N ALA A 743 11.41 -19.70 12.80
CA ALA A 743 12.02 -18.53 12.20
C ALA A 743 10.96 -17.42 12.05
N ASP A 744 11.27 -16.25 12.61
CA ASP A 744 10.50 -15.02 12.51
C ASP A 744 10.37 -14.58 11.05
N GLY A 745 9.26 -14.99 10.43
CA GLY A 745 8.61 -14.29 9.32
C GLY A 745 7.53 -13.33 9.83
N ALA A 746 7.62 -12.86 11.08
CA ALA A 746 6.60 -12.04 11.71
C ALA A 746 6.43 -10.72 10.92
N ARG A 747 5.28 -10.57 10.26
CA ARG A 747 4.82 -9.27 9.78
C ARG A 747 4.61 -8.38 11.01
N TRP A 748 5.36 -7.29 11.05
CA TRP A 748 5.56 -6.49 12.26
C TRP A 748 4.34 -5.63 12.60
N VAL A 749 4.03 -5.54 13.88
CA VAL A 749 3.25 -4.44 14.45
C VAL A 749 4.15 -3.22 14.49
N HIS A 750 3.79 -2.16 13.77
CA HIS A 750 4.54 -0.91 13.77
C HIS A 750 3.80 0.13 14.62
N VAL A 751 4.47 0.71 15.62
CA VAL A 751 3.93 1.84 16.37
C VAL A 751 4.58 3.11 15.86
N PHE A 752 3.76 4.03 15.34
CA PHE A 752 4.20 5.33 14.84
C PHE A 752 3.95 6.40 15.91
N ALA A 753 4.96 7.23 16.22
CA ALA A 753 4.85 8.30 17.20
C ALA A 753 4.86 9.70 16.53
N GLY A 754 3.84 10.51 16.80
CA GLY A 754 3.68 11.87 16.28
C GLY A 754 2.84 11.96 15.00
N ALA A 755 2.18 13.11 14.80
CA ALA A 755 1.25 13.32 13.69
C ALA A 755 1.88 13.17 12.30
N GLY A 756 3.13 13.62 12.11
CA GLY A 756 3.85 13.50 10.84
C GLY A 756 4.57 12.17 10.59
N ALA A 757 4.55 11.22 11.54
CA ALA A 757 5.32 9.98 11.48
C ALA A 757 4.56 8.78 10.91
N ILE A 758 3.28 8.93 10.57
CA ILE A 758 2.45 7.88 9.99
C ILE A 758 2.79 7.74 8.49
N CYS A 759 4.06 7.51 8.18
CA CYS A 759 4.59 7.22 6.84
C CYS A 759 5.01 5.76 6.82
N TYR A 760 4.38 4.95 5.96
CA TYR A 760 4.80 3.58 5.73
C TYR A 760 6.11 3.61 4.92
N GLY A 761 7.24 3.65 5.60
CA GLY A 761 8.57 3.68 4.98
C GLY A 761 9.66 4.30 5.84
N ASP A 762 9.31 5.20 6.76
CA ASP A 762 10.27 5.81 7.68
C ASP A 762 10.07 5.20 9.07
N CYS A 763 10.87 4.19 9.36
CA CYS A 763 10.97 3.60 10.69
C CYS A 763 11.48 4.65 11.69
N TYR A 764 10.57 5.38 12.33
CA TYR A 764 10.88 6.11 13.55
C TYR A 764 10.80 5.14 14.74
N PHE A 765 11.86 4.36 14.95
CA PHE A 765 12.02 3.60 16.18
C PHE A 765 12.41 4.57 17.33
N LYS A 766 11.55 4.71 18.35
CA LYS A 766 12.04 4.96 19.71
C LYS A 766 12.48 3.59 20.26
N SER A 767 13.75 3.49 20.61
CA SER A 767 14.40 2.34 21.27
C SER A 767 13.87 2.09 22.66
#